data_AF-A0A9R0DZX4-F1
#
_entry.id   AF-A0A9R0DZX4-F1
#
_cell.length_a   1.000
_cell.length_b   1.000
_cell.length_c   1.000
_cell.angle_alpha   90.00
_cell.angle_beta   90.00
_cell.angle_gamma   90.00
#
_symmetry.space_group_name_H-M   'P 1'
#
loop_
_entity.id
_entity.type
_entity.pdbx_description
1 polymer ?
#
loop_
_entity_poly.entity_id
_entity_poly.type
_entity_poly.pdbx_seq_one_letter_code
_entity_poly.pdbx_strand_id
1 'polypeptide(L)'
;MSFPRLSRNRHFAITAFFVMTAEQPYYNSIKCVLKTDADVFLDITEKYFICDMFKRFSPLATDYIVRCHKSRVTNKLELYVAHILHIPTLAARLSVDECQEVVLQLARASYLQHWFQYKAVEPLITRLHPQKRPAFKKRVFVDKDVGELVEKWPYDVPGSPIRPGISGPHIFDDRDFVPDIIAEPRFASGGRYTLMSGGMCFGLASANYERDNYEPNHVFGKIRTDLDRLFDEFRFIGFDRALHELSQRLIATVSPDRRRDIFMVLVSKTGGRTDAVKTFLQLALRHSNEPAHTRAAVMRSLVKRAAVWRLPADVWQLLLDYGHGLGLDGTTPEAACHEGLHAVVIRQLLAGQCEPTICDAFLRDFSTLAEYSLKPEEQVCVTTNLQNMLTSTAVDVEPAVAAQRLSQMLDVLKAFHIRIEASSPVVKAVLDLALQDKDVARPLLERLYNAKIARRELLRLSMTFRRDQAALLNALRHDPLALEVTQVVDILYVRNTKLDSFTAKLVVYFDQKQDFTTQLKNALKEKILQPPEETPPRGSTVVGFEQPMRTFPPRSIRREPTSNDMSDRCQPPIFPHRHLPQFPPRHWPQFPPRFPPRPRIPIIRGLKIKLIRPLASLICQELELEQELKELDQAGADFVKLAAELRACGHRARPIVSLAEWGWSRAGVKAVATQAMRCREIERAEFIRTLAAERRTVRVALALSLRSKEGPVLDTFTSFAKLRPAAALRAGLQYFRRRGDTAELGVWDIIKPLLSTVDLTRRERLRRLLANTHWIPSPIKADYCINVYLAINKISKSVGLNILQELSRILPEADESIDKVLLDILDSSDGKTPAVFIRYLMLSVNDEDLEKRLLKIGNRFLEHLNTLRREEHGEFHRRFNQVLMSLLYNTAFLDTKYACCLKVFETILDWMNRFMTKERNFVIL
;
A
#
# COMPACT_ATOMS: atom_id res chain seq x y z
N MET A 1 -54.10 -24.97 15.91
CA MET A 1 -54.40 -25.17 14.48
C MET A 1 -53.23 -25.88 13.83
N SER A 2 -53.37 -27.19 13.66
CA SER A 2 -52.38 -28.10 13.07
C SER A 2 -52.35 -27.94 11.55
N PHE A 3 -51.16 -27.67 10.97
CA PHE A 3 -50.90 -27.63 9.52
C PHE A 3 -50.48 -29.02 9.01
N PRO A 4 -51.35 -29.80 8.33
CA PRO A 4 -51.03 -31.18 7.95
C PRO A 4 -50.70 -31.37 6.45
N ARG A 5 -50.66 -30.32 5.63
CA ARG A 5 -50.57 -30.48 4.15
C ARG A 5 -49.18 -30.42 3.52
N LEU A 6 -48.12 -30.21 4.31
CA LEU A 6 -46.75 -30.09 3.78
C LEU A 6 -45.89 -31.36 3.90
N SER A 7 -46.40 -32.52 4.30
CA SER A 7 -45.55 -33.70 4.61
C SER A 7 -45.28 -34.65 3.43
N ARG A 8 -46.16 -34.75 2.41
CA ARG A 8 -46.03 -35.79 1.37
C ARG A 8 -45.21 -35.40 0.12
N ASN A 9 -44.95 -34.12 -0.13
CA ASN A 9 -44.09 -33.67 -1.26
C ASN A 9 -42.62 -33.40 -0.85
N ARG A 10 -42.23 -33.68 0.40
CA ARG A 10 -40.94 -33.25 0.97
C ARG A 10 -39.69 -33.90 0.36
N HIS A 11 -39.81 -35.11 -0.18
CA HIS A 11 -38.66 -35.80 -0.81
C HIS A 11 -38.58 -35.58 -2.32
N PHE A 12 -39.71 -35.34 -3.00
CA PHE A 12 -39.76 -35.31 -4.46
C PHE A 12 -39.19 -34.00 -5.05
N ALA A 13 -39.41 -32.85 -4.39
CA ALA A 13 -38.89 -31.56 -4.87
C ALA A 13 -37.37 -31.36 -4.60
N ILE A 14 -36.78 -32.16 -3.72
CA ILE A 14 -35.34 -32.08 -3.37
C ILE A 14 -34.52 -33.05 -4.24
N THR A 15 -35.17 -34.06 -4.83
CA THR A 15 -34.50 -35.11 -5.62
C THR A 15 -34.47 -34.80 -7.13
N ALA A 16 -35.34 -33.93 -7.63
CA ALA A 16 -35.42 -33.60 -9.06
C ALA A 16 -34.59 -32.35 -9.43
N PHE A 17 -33.32 -32.55 -9.79
CA PHE A 17 -32.52 -31.89 -10.85
C PHE A 17 -31.03 -31.84 -10.49
N PHE A 18 -30.30 -32.89 -10.86
CA PHE A 18 -28.84 -32.99 -10.72
C PHE A 18 -28.16 -32.64 -12.04
N VAL A 19 -27.61 -31.41 -12.13
CA VAL A 19 -26.45 -31.11 -13.00
C VAL A 19 -25.38 -30.46 -12.12
N MET A 20 -24.44 -31.28 -11.66
CA MET A 20 -23.40 -30.94 -10.69
C MET A 20 -22.22 -30.19 -11.31
N THR A 21 -22.47 -29.00 -11.88
CA THR A 21 -21.42 -28.00 -12.14
C THR A 21 -21.49 -26.81 -11.20
N ALA A 22 -22.52 -26.73 -10.35
CA ALA A 22 -22.79 -25.59 -9.46
C ALA A 22 -23.34 -25.98 -8.07
N GLU A 23 -22.62 -26.83 -7.30
CA GLU A 23 -23.03 -27.19 -5.92
C GLU A 23 -23.18 -25.97 -4.98
N GLN A 24 -22.34 -24.96 -5.13
CA GLN A 24 -22.30 -23.77 -4.27
C GLN A 24 -23.54 -22.86 -4.40
N PRO A 25 -24.03 -22.50 -5.61
CA PRO A 25 -25.30 -21.80 -5.78
C PRO A 25 -26.51 -22.54 -5.17
N TYR A 26 -26.59 -23.85 -5.35
CA TYR A 26 -27.68 -24.65 -4.80
C TYR A 26 -27.62 -24.75 -3.27
N TYR A 27 -26.43 -25.00 -2.71
CA TYR A 27 -26.25 -24.96 -1.26
C TYR A 27 -26.64 -23.60 -0.67
N ASN A 28 -26.40 -22.51 -1.39
CA ASN A 28 -26.82 -21.17 -0.97
C ASN A 28 -28.33 -20.95 -1.06
N SER A 29 -29.05 -21.57 -2.01
CA SER A 29 -30.49 -21.42 -2.14
C SER A 29 -31.25 -22.15 -1.03
N ILE A 30 -30.78 -23.33 -0.60
CA ILE A 30 -31.42 -24.11 0.47
C ILE A 30 -31.22 -23.51 1.87
N LYS A 31 -30.35 -22.48 2.04
CA LYS A 31 -30.18 -21.79 3.33
C LYS A 31 -31.46 -21.15 3.87
N CYS A 32 -32.43 -20.86 3.01
CA CYS A 32 -33.75 -20.40 3.45
C CYS A 32 -34.48 -21.45 4.31
N VAL A 33 -34.19 -22.75 4.10
CA VAL A 33 -34.78 -23.86 4.85
C VAL A 33 -34.32 -23.86 6.31
N LEU A 34 -33.15 -23.28 6.62
CA LEU A 34 -32.62 -23.22 7.99
C LEU A 34 -33.59 -22.55 8.99
N LYS A 35 -34.40 -21.58 8.56
CA LYS A 35 -35.38 -20.93 9.46
C LYS A 35 -36.75 -21.62 9.49
N THR A 36 -37.13 -22.28 8.41
CA THR A 36 -38.45 -22.92 8.30
C THR A 36 -38.46 -24.35 8.83
N ASP A 37 -37.40 -25.11 8.55
CA ASP A 37 -37.22 -26.50 8.97
C ASP A 37 -35.71 -26.79 9.10
N ALA A 38 -35.12 -26.33 10.20
CA ALA A 38 -33.69 -26.43 10.45
C ALA A 38 -33.17 -27.88 10.45
N ASP A 39 -33.97 -28.84 10.92
CA ASP A 39 -33.57 -30.24 10.96
C ASP A 39 -33.43 -30.82 9.55
N VAL A 40 -34.35 -30.50 8.63
CA VAL A 40 -34.23 -30.88 7.22
C VAL A 40 -33.01 -30.21 6.58
N PHE A 41 -32.77 -28.93 6.85
CA PHE A 41 -31.59 -28.24 6.30
C PHE A 41 -30.26 -28.86 6.78
N LEU A 42 -30.17 -29.19 8.07
CA LEU A 42 -28.99 -29.82 8.65
C LEU A 42 -28.85 -31.27 8.18
N ASP A 43 -29.94 -32.02 8.00
CA ASP A 43 -29.92 -33.36 7.38
C ASP A 43 -29.33 -33.31 5.97
N ILE A 44 -29.77 -32.34 5.18
CA ILE A 44 -29.29 -32.14 3.81
C ILE A 44 -27.80 -31.78 3.81
N THR A 45 -27.40 -30.85 4.68
CA THR A 45 -26.00 -30.43 4.83
C THR A 45 -25.09 -31.59 5.24
N GLU A 46 -25.52 -32.40 6.19
CA GLU A 46 -24.74 -33.52 6.72
C GLU A 46 -24.65 -34.72 5.76
N LYS A 47 -25.63 -34.89 4.85
CA LYS A 47 -25.67 -36.05 3.95
C LYS A 47 -25.06 -35.80 2.58
N TYR A 48 -25.29 -34.62 1.98
CA TYR A 48 -25.12 -34.45 0.53
C TYR A 48 -24.03 -33.45 0.10
N PHE A 49 -23.43 -32.70 1.02
CA PHE A 49 -22.49 -31.61 0.66
C PHE A 49 -21.09 -31.82 1.22
N ILE A 50 -20.09 -31.87 0.35
CA ILE A 50 -18.67 -31.93 0.73
C ILE A 50 -18.28 -30.63 1.44
N CYS A 51 -18.34 -30.61 2.76
CA CYS A 51 -18.25 -29.40 3.57
C CYS A 51 -16.90 -28.65 3.42
N ASP A 52 -15.84 -29.32 2.92
CA ASP A 52 -14.54 -28.70 2.60
C ASP A 52 -14.59 -27.67 1.45
N MET A 53 -15.58 -27.78 0.56
CA MET A 53 -15.71 -26.90 -0.60
C MET A 53 -16.49 -25.61 -0.29
N PHE A 54 -17.16 -25.54 0.86
CA PHE A 54 -18.08 -24.44 1.18
C PHE A 54 -17.50 -23.47 2.20
N LYS A 55 -17.86 -22.20 2.05
CA LYS A 55 -17.62 -21.21 3.11
C LYS A 55 -18.44 -21.57 4.34
N ARG A 56 -17.79 -21.52 5.51
CA ARG A 56 -18.44 -21.62 6.83
C ARG A 56 -19.61 -20.66 6.95
N PHE A 57 -20.56 -21.03 7.79
CA PHE A 57 -21.74 -20.22 8.07
C PHE A 57 -21.40 -18.86 8.67
N SER A 58 -22.31 -17.91 8.48
CA SER A 58 -22.21 -16.59 9.06
C SER A 58 -22.28 -16.67 10.59
N PRO A 59 -21.81 -15.62 11.31
CA PRO A 59 -22.03 -15.49 12.75
C PRO A 59 -23.50 -15.71 13.15
N LEU A 60 -24.45 -15.09 12.45
CA LEU A 60 -25.89 -15.19 12.77
C LEU A 60 -26.45 -16.61 12.59
N ALA A 61 -26.07 -17.31 11.52
CA ALA A 61 -26.51 -18.68 11.29
C ALA A 61 -25.89 -19.64 12.33
N THR A 62 -24.61 -19.43 12.68
CA THR A 62 -23.93 -20.18 13.74
C THR A 62 -24.62 -19.96 15.09
N ASP A 63 -24.98 -18.71 15.39
CA ASP A 63 -25.70 -18.34 16.60
C ASP A 63 -27.05 -19.07 16.73
N TYR A 64 -27.83 -19.05 15.66
CA TYR A 64 -29.13 -19.71 15.58
C TYR A 64 -29.00 -21.22 15.75
N ILE A 65 -28.08 -21.88 15.03
CA ILE A 65 -27.88 -23.34 15.09
C ILE A 65 -27.42 -23.77 16.48
N VAL A 66 -26.45 -23.08 17.07
CA VAL A 66 -25.95 -23.43 18.41
C VAL A 66 -27.03 -23.20 19.49
N ARG A 67 -27.89 -22.18 19.32
CA ARG A 67 -28.97 -21.91 20.26
C ARG A 67 -30.13 -22.92 20.16
N CYS A 68 -30.52 -23.30 18.94
CA CYS A 68 -31.72 -24.11 18.71
C CYS A 68 -31.42 -25.62 18.55
N HIS A 69 -30.23 -25.99 18.08
CA HIS A 69 -29.84 -27.37 17.74
C HIS A 69 -28.51 -27.79 18.40
N LYS A 70 -28.28 -27.36 19.66
CA LYS A 70 -27.03 -27.61 20.40
C LYS A 70 -26.67 -29.10 20.51
N SER A 71 -27.66 -29.95 20.76
CA SER A 71 -27.45 -31.41 20.89
C SER A 71 -26.88 -32.01 19.61
N ARG A 72 -27.41 -31.60 18.46
CA ARG A 72 -26.95 -32.03 17.14
C ARG A 72 -25.51 -31.60 16.84
N VAL A 73 -25.16 -30.35 17.18
CA VAL A 73 -23.78 -29.85 17.07
C VAL A 73 -22.84 -30.65 17.97
N THR A 74 -23.27 -30.97 19.20
CA THR A 74 -22.44 -31.70 20.17
C THR A 74 -22.18 -33.14 19.71
N ASN A 75 -23.17 -33.80 19.11
CA ASN A 75 -23.06 -35.17 18.63
C ASN A 75 -22.15 -35.32 17.39
N LYS A 76 -21.95 -34.25 16.62
CA LYS A 76 -21.12 -34.23 15.41
C LYS A 76 -20.10 -33.08 15.44
N LEU A 77 -19.50 -32.85 16.61
CA LEU A 77 -18.72 -31.66 16.90
C LEU A 77 -17.58 -31.44 15.91
N GLU A 78 -16.88 -32.51 15.55
CA GLU A 78 -15.75 -32.48 14.61
C GLU A 78 -16.17 -31.94 13.25
N LEU A 79 -17.35 -32.36 12.76
CA LEU A 79 -17.89 -31.92 11.46
C LEU A 79 -18.28 -30.44 11.52
N TYR A 80 -19.02 -30.07 12.55
CA TYR A 80 -19.54 -28.71 12.69
C TYR A 80 -18.43 -27.70 12.92
N VAL A 81 -17.43 -28.00 13.76
CA VAL A 81 -16.34 -27.05 14.07
C VAL A 81 -15.33 -26.95 12.93
N ALA A 82 -14.97 -28.07 12.31
CA ALA A 82 -13.97 -28.06 11.25
C ALA A 82 -14.51 -27.44 9.95
N HIS A 83 -15.77 -27.72 9.59
CA HIS A 83 -16.26 -27.42 8.24
C HIS A 83 -17.49 -26.49 8.18
N ILE A 84 -18.38 -26.47 9.17
CA ILE A 84 -19.70 -25.80 9.04
C ILE A 84 -19.77 -24.44 9.75
N LEU A 85 -19.38 -24.35 11.02
CA LEU A 85 -19.68 -23.21 11.91
C LEU A 85 -18.60 -22.12 11.94
N HIS A 86 -19.02 -20.89 12.23
CA HIS A 86 -18.12 -19.78 12.51
C HIS A 86 -17.48 -19.91 13.90
N ILE A 87 -16.23 -20.40 13.96
CA ILE A 87 -15.51 -20.71 15.21
C ILE A 87 -15.54 -19.58 16.26
N PRO A 88 -15.29 -18.30 15.93
CA PRO A 88 -15.36 -17.23 16.93
C PRO A 88 -16.75 -17.09 17.58
N THR A 89 -17.82 -17.26 16.80
CA THR A 89 -19.19 -17.18 17.33
C THR A 89 -19.53 -18.41 18.15
N LEU A 90 -19.10 -19.59 17.72
CA LEU A 90 -19.23 -20.80 18.52
C LEU A 90 -18.52 -20.66 19.88
N ALA A 91 -17.27 -20.19 19.89
CA ALA A 91 -16.49 -19.97 21.11
C ALA A 91 -17.14 -18.96 22.07
N ALA A 92 -17.90 -18.00 21.55
CA ALA A 92 -18.67 -17.05 22.36
C ALA A 92 -19.93 -17.67 22.99
N ARG A 93 -20.48 -18.75 22.41
CA ARG A 93 -21.69 -19.45 22.88
C ARG A 93 -21.41 -20.68 23.73
N LEU A 94 -20.18 -21.16 23.73
CA LEU A 94 -19.72 -22.23 24.61
C LEU A 94 -19.16 -21.66 25.93
N SER A 95 -19.31 -22.42 27.00
CA SER A 95 -18.60 -22.22 28.26
C SER A 95 -17.09 -22.47 28.09
N VAL A 96 -16.32 -22.04 29.09
CA VAL A 96 -14.86 -22.21 29.08
C VAL A 96 -14.47 -23.69 29.05
N ASP A 97 -15.18 -24.52 29.81
CA ASP A 97 -14.93 -25.96 29.89
C ASP A 97 -15.33 -26.67 28.59
N GLU A 98 -16.47 -26.29 27.99
CA GLU A 98 -16.86 -26.78 26.67
C GLU A 98 -15.83 -26.42 25.59
N CYS A 99 -15.29 -25.18 25.59
CA CYS A 99 -14.22 -24.80 24.67
C CYS A 99 -12.97 -25.67 24.84
N GLN A 100 -12.62 -26.01 26.08
CA GLN A 100 -11.49 -26.88 26.37
C GLN A 100 -11.71 -28.29 25.81
N GLU A 101 -12.89 -28.87 26.06
CA GLU A 101 -13.23 -30.21 25.58
C GLU A 101 -13.29 -30.27 24.07
N VAL A 102 -13.85 -29.25 23.40
CA VAL A 102 -13.85 -29.15 21.93
C VAL A 102 -12.43 -29.22 21.37
N VAL A 103 -11.48 -28.48 21.96
CA VAL A 103 -10.09 -28.49 21.49
C VAL A 103 -9.45 -29.86 21.70
N LEU A 104 -9.72 -30.53 22.84
CA LEU A 104 -9.20 -31.87 23.10
C LEU A 104 -9.79 -32.91 22.13
N GLN A 105 -11.11 -32.87 21.90
CA GLN A 105 -11.79 -33.77 20.98
C GLN A 105 -11.27 -33.62 19.54
N LEU A 106 -11.10 -32.37 19.07
CA LEU A 106 -10.51 -32.10 17.76
C LEU A 106 -9.04 -32.53 17.66
N ALA A 107 -8.29 -32.47 18.75
CA ALA A 107 -6.90 -32.93 18.78
C ALA A 107 -6.78 -34.46 18.77
N ARG A 108 -7.74 -35.16 19.36
CA ARG A 108 -7.84 -36.64 19.33
C ARG A 108 -8.21 -37.17 17.94
N ALA A 109 -8.97 -36.40 17.16
CA ALA A 109 -9.39 -36.79 15.80
C ALA A 109 -8.22 -36.77 14.81
N SER A 110 -7.53 -37.90 14.62
CA SER A 110 -6.34 -37.96 13.76
C SER A 110 -6.68 -37.75 12.28
N TYR A 111 -7.92 -38.07 11.87
CA TYR A 111 -8.45 -37.75 10.54
C TYR A 111 -8.56 -36.24 10.26
N LEU A 112 -8.46 -35.37 11.27
CA LEU A 112 -8.40 -33.92 11.12
C LEU A 112 -6.97 -33.35 11.27
N GLN A 113 -5.91 -34.17 11.33
CA GLN A 113 -4.55 -33.69 11.64
C GLN A 113 -4.05 -32.56 10.72
N HIS A 114 -4.45 -32.56 9.45
CA HIS A 114 -4.03 -31.55 8.47
C HIS A 114 -4.73 -30.21 8.69
N TRP A 115 -5.94 -30.23 9.24
CA TRP A 115 -6.73 -29.05 9.57
C TRP A 115 -6.42 -28.53 10.98
N PHE A 116 -6.16 -29.42 11.94
CA PHE A 116 -5.94 -29.09 13.34
C PHE A 116 -4.60 -28.40 13.58
N GLN A 117 -4.64 -27.06 13.57
CA GLN A 117 -3.51 -26.19 13.88
C GLN A 117 -3.92 -25.12 14.89
N TYR A 118 -2.95 -24.60 15.65
CA TYR A 118 -3.20 -23.58 16.68
C TYR A 118 -4.03 -22.40 16.15
N LYS A 119 -3.73 -21.90 14.95
CA LYS A 119 -4.46 -20.79 14.31
C LYS A 119 -5.94 -21.09 14.07
N ALA A 120 -6.29 -22.34 13.77
CA ALA A 120 -7.67 -22.73 13.48
C ALA A 120 -8.54 -22.74 14.75
N VAL A 121 -7.97 -23.18 15.88
CA VAL A 121 -8.67 -23.30 17.17
C VAL A 121 -8.35 -22.18 18.17
N GLU A 122 -7.57 -21.18 17.75
CA GLU A 122 -7.20 -20.03 18.58
C GLU A 122 -8.40 -19.33 19.24
N PRO A 123 -9.54 -19.07 18.55
CA PRO A 123 -10.68 -18.43 19.18
C PRO A 123 -11.28 -19.23 20.36
N LEU A 124 -11.13 -20.56 20.37
CA LEU A 124 -11.56 -21.40 21.49
C LEU A 124 -10.56 -21.32 22.65
N ILE A 125 -9.26 -21.34 22.35
CA ILE A 125 -8.19 -21.26 23.36
C ILE A 125 -8.16 -19.87 24.04
N THR A 126 -8.49 -18.80 23.33
CA THR A 126 -8.54 -17.44 23.91
C THR A 126 -9.71 -17.25 24.87
N ARG A 127 -10.68 -18.18 24.94
CA ARG A 127 -11.73 -18.17 25.99
C ARG A 127 -11.23 -18.71 27.32
N LEU A 128 -10.17 -19.52 27.34
CA LEU A 128 -9.56 -20.05 28.56
C LEU A 128 -8.98 -18.93 29.43
N HIS A 129 -8.87 -19.15 30.74
CA HIS A 129 -8.23 -18.19 31.64
C HIS A 129 -6.77 -17.93 31.23
N PRO A 130 -6.29 -16.67 31.18
CA PRO A 130 -4.93 -16.34 30.71
C PRO A 130 -3.81 -17.15 31.37
N GLN A 131 -3.97 -17.49 32.66
CA GLN A 131 -3.00 -18.29 33.41
C GLN A 131 -2.97 -19.77 32.99
N LYS A 132 -4.10 -20.34 32.53
CA LYS A 132 -4.20 -21.74 32.10
C LYS A 132 -3.80 -21.95 30.63
N ARG A 133 -3.86 -20.88 29.81
CA ARG A 133 -3.56 -20.96 28.37
C ARG A 133 -2.18 -21.52 28.04
N PRO A 134 -1.06 -21.10 28.68
CA PRO A 134 0.25 -21.62 28.32
C PRO A 134 0.39 -23.11 28.60
N ALA A 135 -0.09 -23.56 29.77
CA ALA A 135 -0.09 -24.97 30.16
C ALA A 135 -0.94 -25.81 29.19
N PHE A 136 -2.15 -25.35 28.86
CA PHE A 136 -3.03 -26.04 27.92
C PHE A 136 -2.45 -26.09 26.50
N LYS A 137 -1.85 -24.99 26.00
CA LYS A 137 -1.18 -24.95 24.71
C LYS A 137 0.00 -25.92 24.65
N LYS A 138 0.81 -25.96 25.71
CA LYS A 138 1.95 -26.88 25.81
C LYS A 138 1.45 -28.32 25.74
N ARG A 139 0.47 -28.68 26.57
CA ARG A 139 -0.13 -30.02 26.61
C ARG A 139 -0.62 -30.48 25.23
N VAL A 140 -1.41 -29.65 24.53
CA VAL A 140 -2.06 -30.04 23.27
C VAL A 140 -1.11 -30.01 22.06
N PHE A 141 -0.27 -28.97 21.92
CA PHE A 141 0.50 -28.75 20.68
C PHE A 141 1.98 -29.12 20.79
N VAL A 142 2.56 -29.11 21.99
CA VAL A 142 3.98 -29.44 22.21
C VAL A 142 4.10 -30.88 22.67
N ASP A 143 3.43 -31.22 23.76
CA ASP A 143 3.51 -32.53 24.39
C ASP A 143 2.61 -33.55 23.67
N LYS A 144 1.61 -33.07 22.90
CA LYS A 144 0.58 -33.87 22.22
C LYS A 144 -0.13 -34.86 23.16
N ASP A 145 -0.24 -34.49 24.43
CA ASP A 145 -0.91 -35.27 25.47
C ASP A 145 -2.43 -35.00 25.44
N VAL A 146 -3.08 -35.64 24.45
CA VAL A 146 -4.51 -35.44 24.16
C VAL A 146 -5.36 -36.67 24.47
N GLY A 147 -4.74 -37.78 24.87
CA GLY A 147 -5.41 -39.07 25.10
C GLY A 147 -5.44 -39.96 23.87
N GLU A 148 -6.34 -40.94 23.84
CA GLU A 148 -6.46 -41.90 22.73
C GLU A 148 -6.91 -41.20 21.44
N LEU A 149 -6.24 -41.55 20.34
CA LEU A 149 -6.52 -40.99 19.03
C LEU A 149 -7.67 -41.75 18.35
N VAL A 150 -8.54 -40.99 17.68
CA VAL A 150 -9.66 -41.53 16.90
C VAL A 150 -9.29 -41.47 15.43
N GLU A 151 -9.13 -42.64 14.79
CA GLU A 151 -8.62 -42.76 13.42
C GLU A 151 -9.66 -42.52 12.33
N LYS A 152 -10.95 -42.74 12.63
CA LYS A 152 -12.04 -42.63 11.66
C LYS A 152 -13.18 -41.79 12.23
N TRP A 153 -13.95 -41.15 11.36
CA TRP A 153 -15.15 -40.43 11.76
C TRP A 153 -16.12 -41.36 12.50
N PRO A 154 -16.71 -40.93 13.63
CA PRO A 154 -17.67 -41.75 14.37
C PRO A 154 -19.06 -41.78 13.72
N TYR A 155 -19.22 -41.16 12.55
CA TYR A 155 -20.46 -41.06 11.77
C TYR A 155 -20.14 -40.93 10.28
N ASP A 156 -21.16 -41.13 9.44
CA ASP A 156 -21.03 -40.97 7.99
C ASP A 156 -20.64 -39.54 7.63
N VAL A 157 -19.58 -39.42 6.83
CA VAL A 157 -19.06 -38.14 6.36
C VAL A 157 -19.89 -37.69 5.15
N PRO A 158 -20.24 -36.39 5.06
CA PRO A 158 -20.91 -35.87 3.89
C PRO A 158 -20.13 -36.22 2.61
N GLY A 159 -20.79 -36.87 1.67
CA GLY A 159 -20.25 -37.19 0.36
C GLY A 159 -21.14 -36.60 -0.72
N SER A 160 -20.56 -36.13 -1.82
CA SER A 160 -21.37 -35.86 -3.01
C SER A 160 -22.11 -37.15 -3.39
N PRO A 161 -23.40 -37.09 -3.73
CA PRO A 161 -24.15 -38.28 -4.11
C PRO A 161 -23.40 -39.02 -5.23
N ILE A 162 -23.10 -40.29 -4.99
CA ILE A 162 -22.41 -41.15 -5.95
C ILE A 162 -23.25 -41.16 -7.22
N ARG A 163 -22.71 -40.65 -8.32
CA ARG A 163 -23.36 -40.77 -9.63
C ARG A 163 -23.49 -42.28 -9.90
N PRO A 164 -24.71 -42.84 -10.01
CA PRO A 164 -24.85 -44.20 -10.53
C PRO A 164 -24.16 -44.19 -11.90
N GLY A 165 -23.30 -45.17 -12.17
CA GLY A 165 -22.49 -45.25 -13.39
C GLY A 165 -23.34 -45.37 -14.65
N ILE A 166 -23.97 -44.28 -15.07
CA ILE A 166 -24.71 -44.18 -16.33
C ILE A 166 -23.72 -43.65 -17.36
N SER A 167 -22.93 -44.58 -17.89
CA SER A 167 -22.14 -44.40 -19.12
C SER A 167 -23.09 -44.47 -20.32
N GLY A 168 -23.93 -43.47 -20.49
CA GLY A 168 -24.73 -43.26 -21.69
C GLY A 168 -24.87 -41.76 -21.97
N PRO A 169 -24.88 -41.33 -23.25
CA PRO A 169 -25.11 -39.92 -23.58
C PRO A 169 -26.47 -39.51 -23.02
N HIS A 170 -26.45 -38.52 -22.14
CA HIS A 170 -27.65 -38.06 -21.45
C HIS A 170 -28.46 -37.20 -22.42
N ILE A 171 -29.79 -37.18 -22.31
CA ILE A 171 -30.67 -36.36 -23.18
C ILE A 171 -30.46 -34.84 -23.02
N PHE A 172 -29.53 -34.45 -22.13
CA PHE A 172 -29.08 -33.09 -21.84
C PHE A 172 -27.56 -32.92 -22.00
N ASP A 173 -26.89 -33.84 -22.70
CA ASP A 173 -25.60 -33.51 -23.32
C ASP A 173 -25.90 -32.52 -24.45
N ASP A 174 -25.99 -31.24 -24.08
CA ASP A 174 -26.14 -30.14 -25.02
C ASP A 174 -24.96 -30.19 -26.01
N ARG A 175 -25.25 -30.47 -27.29
CA ARG A 175 -24.36 -30.02 -28.36
C ARG A 175 -24.29 -28.51 -28.22
N ASP A 176 -23.08 -27.97 -28.08
CA ASP A 176 -22.82 -26.53 -28.02
C ASP A 176 -23.60 -25.78 -29.10
N PHE A 177 -24.73 -25.19 -28.70
CA PHE A 177 -25.47 -24.27 -29.55
C PHE A 177 -24.81 -22.90 -29.41
N VAL A 178 -23.88 -22.61 -30.31
CA VAL A 178 -23.33 -21.28 -30.52
C VAL A 178 -24.40 -20.46 -31.24
N PRO A 179 -24.96 -19.38 -30.65
CA PRO A 179 -25.84 -18.49 -31.39
C PRO A 179 -24.99 -17.68 -32.37
N ASP A 180 -25.31 -17.77 -33.65
CA ASP A 180 -24.89 -16.79 -34.65
C ASP A 180 -25.44 -15.41 -34.26
N ILE A 181 -24.65 -14.64 -33.51
CA ILE A 181 -24.74 -13.19 -33.49
C ILE A 181 -23.36 -12.66 -33.85
N ILE A 182 -23.23 -12.38 -35.14
CA ILE A 182 -22.24 -11.46 -35.70
C ILE A 182 -22.42 -10.10 -35.00
N ALA A 183 -21.50 -9.77 -34.11
CA ALA A 183 -21.03 -8.41 -33.89
C ALA A 183 -19.59 -8.49 -33.39
N GLU A 184 -18.65 -8.56 -34.34
CA GLU A 184 -17.22 -8.41 -34.10
C GLU A 184 -16.96 -7.20 -33.18
N PRO A 185 -16.21 -7.36 -32.07
CA PRO A 185 -15.51 -6.24 -31.51
C PRO A 185 -14.35 -5.93 -32.47
N ARG A 186 -14.55 -4.94 -33.34
CA ARG A 186 -13.45 -4.30 -34.09
C ARG A 186 -12.50 -3.67 -33.08
N PHE A 187 -11.56 -4.46 -32.58
CA PHE A 187 -10.34 -3.94 -31.99
C PHE A 187 -9.50 -3.35 -33.12
N ALA A 188 -9.40 -2.03 -33.15
CA ALA A 188 -8.40 -1.35 -33.95
C ALA A 188 -7.00 -1.72 -33.44
N SER A 189 -6.43 -2.79 -34.01
CA SER A 189 -5.02 -3.11 -33.94
C SER A 189 -4.23 -2.02 -34.66
N GLY A 190 -3.74 -1.05 -33.90
CA GLY A 190 -3.00 0.09 -34.43
C GLY A 190 -2.38 0.95 -33.33
N GLY A 191 -1.65 0.34 -32.39
CA GLY A 191 -0.90 1.06 -31.36
C GLY A 191 0.44 0.38 -31.11
N ARG A 192 1.50 0.91 -31.72
CA ARG A 192 2.90 0.49 -31.50
C ARG A 192 3.23 0.60 -30.01
N TYR A 193 3.57 -0.51 -29.38
CA TYR A 193 4.21 -0.52 -28.08
C TYR A 193 5.69 -0.14 -28.27
N THR A 194 6.04 1.10 -27.94
CA THR A 194 7.42 1.48 -27.67
C THR A 194 7.81 0.91 -26.31
N LEU A 195 8.66 -0.11 -26.33
CA LEU A 195 9.44 -0.56 -25.18
C LEU A 195 10.31 0.60 -24.68
N MET A 196 9.90 1.24 -23.60
CA MET A 196 10.79 2.05 -22.77
C MET A 196 11.28 1.19 -21.60
N SER A 197 12.50 0.72 -21.75
CA SER A 197 13.35 0.25 -20.66
C SER A 197 13.88 1.48 -19.90
N GLY A 198 13.76 1.47 -18.57
CA GLY A 198 14.68 2.19 -17.69
C GLY A 198 14.04 3.00 -16.57
N GLY A 199 14.43 2.69 -15.33
CA GLY A 199 14.68 3.72 -14.31
C GLY A 199 13.70 3.78 -13.15
N MET A 200 14.20 3.41 -11.96
CA MET A 200 13.58 3.56 -10.66
C MET A 200 12.94 4.93 -10.40
N CYS A 201 11.76 4.93 -9.78
CA CYS A 201 11.42 5.82 -8.66
C CYS A 201 10.15 5.31 -7.95
N PHE A 202 10.33 4.78 -6.75
CA PHE A 202 9.25 4.49 -5.81
C PHE A 202 8.63 5.82 -5.35
N GLY A 203 7.39 6.08 -5.79
CA GLY A 203 6.60 7.22 -5.37
C GLY A 203 5.12 6.88 -5.44
N LEU A 204 4.58 6.44 -4.30
CA LEU A 204 3.18 6.23 -3.97
C LEU A 204 2.17 6.97 -4.87
N ALA A 205 1.58 6.25 -5.81
CA ALA A 205 0.34 6.62 -6.48
C ALA A 205 -0.59 5.41 -6.43
N SER A 206 -1.45 5.39 -5.40
CA SER A 206 -2.56 4.44 -5.28
C SER A 206 -3.58 4.76 -6.38
N ALA A 207 -3.44 4.09 -7.52
CA ALA A 207 -4.43 4.09 -8.58
C ALA A 207 -5.37 2.90 -8.34
N ASN A 208 -6.59 3.22 -7.92
CA ASN A 208 -7.71 2.28 -7.82
C ASN A 208 -8.00 1.69 -9.20
N TYR A 209 -7.52 0.47 -9.42
CA TYR A 209 -8.02 -0.46 -10.42
C TYR A 209 -8.60 -1.67 -9.68
N GLU A 210 -9.68 -1.46 -8.93
CA GLU A 210 -10.59 -2.54 -8.59
C GLU A 210 -11.48 -2.76 -9.81
N ARG A 211 -10.99 -3.60 -10.73
CA ARG A 211 -11.78 -4.17 -11.79
C ARG A 211 -12.34 -5.47 -11.21
N ASP A 212 -13.64 -5.47 -10.93
CA ASP A 212 -14.45 -6.68 -10.79
C ASP A 212 -14.41 -7.43 -12.13
N ASN A 213 -13.36 -8.21 -12.33
CA ASN A 213 -13.44 -9.44 -13.10
C ASN A 213 -13.28 -10.56 -12.08
N TYR A 214 -14.36 -11.31 -11.90
CA TYR A 214 -14.34 -12.68 -11.42
C TYR A 214 -13.47 -13.49 -12.40
N GLU A 215 -12.16 -13.43 -12.22
CA GLU A 215 -11.31 -14.57 -12.57
C GLU A 215 -11.32 -15.49 -11.34
N PRO A 216 -11.67 -16.78 -11.51
CA PRO A 216 -11.47 -17.73 -10.43
C PRO A 216 -10.00 -17.69 -10.04
N ASN A 217 -9.73 -17.63 -8.75
CA ASN A 217 -8.40 -17.78 -8.18
C ASN A 217 -7.76 -19.08 -8.69
N HIS A 218 -7.11 -19.03 -9.85
CA HIS A 218 -6.00 -19.92 -10.14
C HIS A 218 -4.90 -19.51 -9.19
N VAL A 219 -4.89 -20.17 -8.03
CA VAL A 219 -3.70 -20.34 -7.23
C VAL A 219 -2.68 -20.96 -8.17
N PHE A 220 -1.87 -20.13 -8.83
CA PHE A 220 -0.63 -20.56 -9.43
C PHE A 220 0.24 -21.02 -8.26
N GLY A 221 0.05 -22.27 -7.85
CA GLY A 221 0.96 -22.94 -6.94
C GLY A 221 2.34 -22.77 -7.55
N LYS A 222 3.23 -22.08 -6.84
CA LYS A 222 4.63 -21.95 -7.26
C LYS A 222 5.11 -23.35 -7.64
N ILE A 223 5.50 -23.52 -8.91
CA ILE A 223 6.06 -24.78 -9.40
C ILE A 223 7.26 -25.08 -8.49
N ARG A 224 7.14 -26.13 -7.66
CA ARG A 224 8.21 -26.52 -6.74
C ARG A 224 9.42 -26.96 -7.58
N THR A 225 10.56 -26.34 -7.33
CA THR A 225 11.83 -26.72 -7.96
C THR A 225 12.31 -28.08 -7.45
N ASP A 226 13.22 -28.73 -8.18
CA ASP A 226 13.82 -30.00 -7.72
C ASP A 226 14.52 -29.82 -6.35
N LEU A 227 15.15 -28.66 -6.11
CA LEU A 227 15.72 -28.30 -4.81
C LEU A 227 14.65 -28.21 -3.71
N ASP A 228 13.49 -27.61 -3.99
CA ASP A 228 12.38 -27.53 -3.01
C ASP A 228 11.88 -28.93 -2.64
N ARG A 229 11.78 -29.83 -3.63
CA ARG A 229 11.39 -31.23 -3.40
C ARG A 229 12.40 -31.97 -2.55
N LEU A 230 13.70 -31.81 -2.82
CA LEU A 230 14.76 -32.41 -2.00
C LEU A 230 14.78 -31.84 -0.57
N PHE A 231 14.56 -30.54 -0.39
CA PHE A 231 14.44 -29.94 0.93
C PHE A 231 13.24 -30.49 1.71
N ASP A 232 12.08 -30.64 1.06
CA ASP A 232 10.88 -31.21 1.66
C ASP A 232 11.09 -32.69 2.04
N GLU A 233 11.68 -33.48 1.14
CA GLU A 233 11.98 -34.90 1.34
C GLU A 233 12.91 -35.11 2.55
N PHE A 234 14.00 -34.35 2.61
CA PHE A 234 14.98 -34.49 3.68
C PHE A 234 14.67 -33.63 4.90
N ARG A 235 13.57 -32.86 4.94
CA ARG A 235 13.30 -31.85 5.99
C ARG A 235 13.48 -32.37 7.41
N PHE A 236 12.97 -33.57 7.69
CA PHE A 236 12.99 -34.18 9.03
C PHE A 236 14.06 -35.27 9.20
N ILE A 237 14.91 -35.47 8.20
CA ILE A 237 15.99 -36.46 8.24
C ILE A 237 17.24 -35.83 8.89
N GLY A 238 17.87 -36.56 9.81
CA GLY A 238 19.14 -36.18 10.47
C GLY A 238 20.34 -36.25 9.54
N PHE A 239 21.47 -35.64 9.93
CA PHE A 239 22.64 -35.50 9.06
C PHE A 239 23.21 -36.84 8.58
N ASP A 240 23.44 -37.81 9.47
CA ASP A 240 24.14 -39.05 9.10
C ASP A 240 23.35 -39.89 8.09
N ARG A 241 22.04 -39.98 8.29
CA ARG A 241 21.13 -40.65 7.35
C ARG A 241 21.02 -39.89 6.03
N ALA A 242 20.86 -38.57 6.08
CA ALA A 242 20.83 -37.75 4.87
C ALA A 242 22.14 -37.87 4.09
N LEU A 243 23.30 -37.86 4.76
CA LEU A 243 24.62 -38.04 4.18
C LEU A 243 24.74 -39.39 3.48
N HIS A 244 24.35 -40.47 4.15
CA HIS A 244 24.37 -41.81 3.56
C HIS A 244 23.52 -41.88 2.28
N GLU A 245 22.24 -41.53 2.36
CA GLU A 245 21.31 -41.63 1.22
C GLU A 245 21.68 -40.67 0.08
N LEU A 246 22.01 -39.42 0.40
CA LEU A 246 22.36 -38.43 -0.62
C LEU A 246 23.74 -38.67 -1.23
N SER A 247 24.69 -39.27 -0.50
CA SER A 247 26.00 -39.64 -1.09
C SER A 247 25.86 -40.70 -2.17
N GLN A 248 24.96 -41.68 -2.00
CA GLN A 248 24.65 -42.66 -3.03
C GLN A 248 23.98 -41.99 -4.24
N ARG A 249 23.04 -41.08 -4.01
CA ARG A 249 22.40 -40.31 -5.09
C ARG A 249 23.40 -39.41 -5.80
N LEU A 250 24.38 -38.85 -5.10
CA LEU A 250 25.42 -38.00 -5.67
C LEU A 250 26.26 -38.75 -6.70
N ILE A 251 26.65 -39.99 -6.39
CA ILE A 251 27.39 -40.89 -7.30
C ILE A 251 26.55 -41.23 -8.53
N ALA A 252 25.25 -41.50 -8.35
CA ALA A 252 24.35 -41.85 -9.44
C ALA A 252 23.95 -40.67 -10.34
N THR A 253 24.13 -39.43 -9.90
CA THR A 253 23.62 -38.24 -10.58
C THR A 253 24.61 -37.69 -11.61
N VAL A 254 24.23 -37.71 -12.89
CA VAL A 254 25.06 -37.17 -14.00
C VAL A 254 25.00 -35.65 -14.10
N SER A 255 23.89 -35.01 -13.70
CA SER A 255 23.70 -33.56 -13.83
C SER A 255 24.42 -32.76 -12.73
N PRO A 256 25.26 -31.78 -13.08
CA PRO A 256 25.95 -30.94 -12.10
C PRO A 256 24.99 -30.05 -11.28
N ASP A 257 23.86 -29.62 -11.86
CA ASP A 257 22.85 -28.84 -11.14
C ASP A 257 22.16 -29.67 -10.06
N ARG A 258 21.84 -30.93 -10.35
CA ARG A 258 21.25 -31.83 -9.35
C ARG A 258 22.26 -32.18 -8.25
N ARG A 259 23.54 -32.38 -8.60
CA ARG A 259 24.59 -32.58 -7.58
C ARG A 259 24.77 -31.35 -6.71
N ARG A 260 24.74 -30.14 -7.29
CA ARG A 260 24.71 -28.88 -6.53
C ARG A 260 23.53 -28.86 -5.56
N ASP A 261 22.33 -29.20 -6.01
CA ASP A 261 21.13 -29.17 -5.17
C ASP A 261 21.22 -30.19 -4.02
N ILE A 262 21.78 -31.37 -4.27
CA ILE A 262 22.11 -32.37 -3.24
C ILE A 262 23.11 -31.79 -2.22
N PHE A 263 24.21 -31.18 -2.68
CA PHE A 263 25.17 -30.53 -1.78
C PHE A 263 24.51 -29.43 -0.94
N MET A 264 23.60 -28.63 -1.52
CA MET A 264 22.89 -27.58 -0.78
C MET A 264 22.02 -28.13 0.35
N VAL A 265 21.36 -29.27 0.13
CA VAL A 265 20.62 -29.99 1.18
C VAL A 265 21.58 -30.52 2.24
N LEU A 266 22.69 -31.16 1.85
CA LEU A 266 23.69 -31.66 2.81
C LEU A 266 24.30 -30.55 3.67
N VAL A 267 24.66 -29.41 3.08
CA VAL A 267 25.14 -28.23 3.81
C VAL A 267 24.10 -27.79 4.84
N SER A 268 22.81 -27.75 4.48
CA SER A 268 21.75 -27.39 5.42
C SER A 268 21.63 -28.36 6.60
N LYS A 269 21.97 -29.63 6.38
CA LYS A 269 21.90 -30.70 7.38
C LYS A 269 23.08 -30.75 8.32
N THR A 270 24.21 -30.13 7.98
CA THR A 270 25.33 -30.00 8.92
C THR A 270 24.94 -29.27 10.20
N GLY A 271 23.99 -28.33 10.12
CA GLY A 271 23.59 -27.47 11.23
C GLY A 271 24.73 -26.63 11.81
N GLY A 272 25.83 -26.47 11.07
CA GLY A 272 27.05 -25.83 11.56
C GLY A 272 27.86 -26.65 12.58
N ARG A 273 27.51 -27.93 12.83
CA ARG A 273 28.30 -28.80 13.72
C ARG A 273 29.63 -29.16 13.06
N THR A 274 30.74 -29.00 13.78
CA THR A 274 32.10 -29.14 13.23
C THR A 274 32.39 -30.54 12.69
N ASP A 275 31.94 -31.58 13.39
CA ASP A 275 32.03 -32.99 12.99
C ASP A 275 31.26 -33.26 11.69
N ALA A 276 30.03 -32.74 11.58
CA ALA A 276 29.21 -32.87 10.39
C ALA A 276 29.81 -32.09 9.20
N VAL A 277 30.31 -30.88 9.42
CA VAL A 277 31.00 -30.08 8.39
C VAL A 277 32.27 -30.78 7.91
N LYS A 278 33.08 -31.35 8.82
CA LYS A 278 34.26 -32.14 8.47
C LYS A 278 33.91 -33.32 7.58
N THR A 279 32.91 -34.11 7.98
CA THR A 279 32.46 -35.29 7.23
C THR A 279 31.89 -34.89 5.86
N PHE A 280 31.14 -33.80 5.81
CA PHE A 280 30.64 -33.22 4.56
C PHE A 280 31.78 -32.78 3.62
N LEU A 281 32.78 -32.05 4.13
CA LEU A 281 33.91 -31.58 3.32
C LEU A 281 34.77 -32.74 2.82
N GLN A 282 34.97 -33.78 3.62
CA GLN A 282 35.66 -35.00 3.18
C GLN A 282 34.93 -35.71 2.04
N LEU A 283 33.58 -35.73 2.06
CA LEU A 283 32.79 -36.19 0.92
C LEU A 283 32.97 -35.23 -0.27
N ALA A 284 32.80 -33.93 -0.06
CA ALA A 284 32.87 -32.92 -1.11
C ALA A 284 34.23 -32.89 -1.84
N LEU A 285 35.33 -33.14 -1.14
CA LEU A 285 36.68 -33.27 -1.72
C LEU A 285 36.83 -34.45 -2.68
N ARG A 286 36.08 -35.55 -2.49
CA ARG A 286 36.01 -36.65 -3.48
C ARG A 286 35.34 -36.22 -4.78
N HIS A 287 34.67 -35.08 -4.76
CA HIS A 287 34.03 -34.40 -5.87
C HIS A 287 34.69 -33.02 -6.12
N SER A 288 36.00 -32.91 -5.95
CA SER A 288 36.75 -31.67 -6.20
C SER A 288 36.73 -31.22 -7.67
N ASN A 289 36.42 -32.14 -8.58
CA ASN A 289 36.24 -31.90 -10.02
C ASN A 289 34.91 -31.23 -10.39
N GLU A 290 34.05 -30.88 -9.42
CA GLU A 290 32.83 -30.13 -9.72
C GLU A 290 33.13 -28.75 -10.31
N PRO A 291 32.25 -28.22 -11.20
CA PRO A 291 32.41 -26.89 -11.75
C PRO A 291 32.60 -25.81 -10.68
N ALA A 292 33.46 -24.83 -10.96
CA ALA A 292 33.79 -23.76 -10.01
C ALA A 292 32.55 -23.03 -9.45
N HIS A 293 31.49 -22.84 -10.25
CA HIS A 293 30.24 -22.24 -9.79
C HIS A 293 29.48 -23.10 -8.77
N THR A 294 29.55 -24.43 -8.87
CA THR A 294 28.96 -25.37 -7.90
C THR A 294 29.75 -25.33 -6.60
N ARG A 295 31.09 -25.41 -6.68
CA ARG A 295 31.96 -25.29 -5.49
C ARG A 295 31.75 -23.95 -4.78
N ALA A 296 31.64 -22.85 -5.54
CA ALA A 296 31.31 -21.53 -5.01
C ALA A 296 29.93 -21.48 -4.34
N ALA A 297 28.89 -22.10 -4.91
CA ALA A 297 27.56 -22.14 -4.31
C ALA A 297 27.56 -22.90 -2.97
N VAL A 298 28.26 -24.03 -2.91
CA VAL A 298 28.46 -24.82 -1.68
C VAL A 298 29.20 -24.00 -0.64
N MET A 299 30.31 -23.35 -1.02
CA MET A 299 31.10 -22.50 -0.14
C MET A 299 30.27 -21.34 0.45
N ARG A 300 29.52 -20.63 -0.41
CA ARG A 300 28.61 -19.54 0.02
C ARG A 300 27.59 -20.01 1.05
N SER A 301 27.02 -21.21 0.83
CA SER A 301 26.05 -21.81 1.75
C SER A 301 26.68 -22.21 3.08
N LEU A 302 27.87 -22.81 3.05
CA LEU A 302 28.63 -23.19 4.25
C LEU A 302 28.99 -21.97 5.09
N VAL A 303 29.54 -20.92 4.49
CA VAL A 303 29.91 -19.68 5.20
C VAL A 303 28.72 -19.12 5.98
N LYS A 304 27.55 -19.03 5.33
CA LYS A 304 26.33 -18.46 5.94
C LYS A 304 25.73 -19.33 7.04
N ARG A 305 25.84 -20.66 6.93
CA ARG A 305 25.14 -21.60 7.83
C ARG A 305 26.02 -22.14 8.95
N ALA A 306 27.33 -22.21 8.75
CA ALA A 306 28.27 -22.87 9.65
C ALA A 306 29.30 -21.92 10.29
N ALA A 307 29.31 -20.62 9.94
CA ALA A 307 30.28 -19.64 10.44
C ALA A 307 31.73 -20.16 10.34
N VAL A 308 32.11 -20.55 9.12
CA VAL A 308 33.27 -21.40 8.85
C VAL A 308 34.62 -20.85 9.33
N TRP A 309 34.73 -19.53 9.54
CA TRP A 309 35.92 -18.90 10.13
C TRP A 309 36.24 -19.41 11.54
N ARG A 310 35.27 -20.03 12.25
CA ARG A 310 35.45 -20.64 13.58
C ARG A 310 35.87 -22.12 13.54
N LEU A 311 36.01 -22.72 12.35
CA LEU A 311 36.33 -24.14 12.25
C LEU A 311 37.77 -24.42 12.74
N PRO A 312 38.02 -25.59 13.37
CA PRO A 312 39.36 -26.04 13.71
C PRO A 312 40.29 -26.07 12.50
N ALA A 313 41.61 -26.00 12.73
CA ALA A 313 42.59 -25.86 11.65
C ALA A 313 42.56 -27.01 10.63
N ASP A 314 42.33 -28.25 11.08
CA ASP A 314 42.21 -29.41 10.20
C ASP A 314 40.98 -29.33 9.29
N VAL A 315 39.83 -28.90 9.82
CA VAL A 315 38.60 -28.73 9.03
C VAL A 315 38.68 -27.50 8.12
N TRP A 316 39.34 -26.44 8.58
CA TRP A 316 39.61 -25.25 7.79
C TRP A 316 40.45 -25.56 6.56
N GLN A 317 41.47 -26.42 6.68
CA GLN A 317 42.28 -26.83 5.54
C GLN A 317 41.43 -27.56 4.49
N LEU A 318 40.56 -28.50 4.92
CA LEU A 318 39.63 -29.17 4.00
C LEU A 318 38.72 -28.19 3.25
N LEU A 319 38.33 -27.10 3.91
CA LEU A 319 37.52 -26.04 3.30
C LEU A 319 38.32 -25.25 2.25
N LEU A 320 39.58 -24.90 2.55
CA LEU A 320 40.48 -24.24 1.60
C LEU A 320 40.78 -25.14 0.39
N ASP A 321 41.05 -26.42 0.63
CA ASP A 321 41.32 -27.41 -0.42
C ASP A 321 40.12 -27.55 -1.37
N TYR A 322 38.89 -27.62 -0.82
CA TYR A 322 37.67 -27.68 -1.62
C TYR A 322 37.43 -26.37 -2.40
N GLY A 323 37.75 -25.25 -1.77
CA GLY A 323 37.66 -23.90 -2.34
C GLY A 323 38.80 -23.48 -3.26
N HIS A 324 39.74 -24.38 -3.57
CA HIS A 324 40.90 -24.07 -4.41
C HIS A 324 40.47 -23.52 -5.78
N GLY A 325 41.10 -22.43 -6.25
CA GLY A 325 40.72 -21.74 -7.49
C GLY A 325 39.51 -20.80 -7.38
N LEU A 326 38.87 -20.68 -6.20
CA LEU A 326 37.78 -19.71 -5.96
C LEU A 326 38.27 -18.33 -5.47
N GLY A 327 39.59 -18.06 -5.55
CA GLY A 327 40.21 -16.79 -5.14
C GLY A 327 40.26 -16.54 -3.63
N LEU A 328 40.21 -17.60 -2.82
CA LEU A 328 40.27 -17.50 -1.35
C LEU A 328 41.66 -17.09 -0.82
N ASP A 329 42.69 -17.30 -1.64
CA ASP A 329 44.10 -16.95 -1.42
C ASP A 329 44.47 -15.57 -1.99
N GLY A 330 43.48 -14.82 -2.50
CA GLY A 330 43.68 -13.51 -3.13
C GLY A 330 44.02 -13.58 -4.64
N THR A 331 44.14 -14.78 -5.21
CA THR A 331 44.33 -14.96 -6.66
C THR A 331 43.04 -14.68 -7.43
N THR A 332 43.14 -14.56 -8.76
CA THR A 332 41.97 -14.32 -9.62
C THR A 332 41.05 -15.54 -9.60
N PRO A 333 39.78 -15.41 -9.17
CA PRO A 333 38.89 -16.55 -9.01
C PRO A 333 38.38 -17.10 -10.36
N GLU A 334 38.30 -18.44 -10.50
CA GLU A 334 37.61 -19.12 -11.59
C GLU A 334 36.09 -18.84 -11.57
N ALA A 335 35.53 -18.68 -10.36
CA ALA A 335 34.15 -18.30 -10.11
C ALA A 335 34.06 -17.43 -8.86
N ALA A 336 33.28 -16.36 -8.91
CA ALA A 336 33.15 -15.42 -7.80
C ALA A 336 32.59 -16.09 -6.52
N CYS A 337 33.34 -16.01 -5.43
CA CYS A 337 32.97 -16.52 -4.11
C CYS A 337 33.33 -15.51 -3.01
N HIS A 338 32.65 -14.36 -3.03
CA HIS A 338 32.87 -13.27 -2.06
C HIS A 338 32.72 -13.75 -0.61
N GLU A 339 31.69 -14.55 -0.31
CA GLU A 339 31.51 -15.05 1.05
C GLU A 339 32.65 -15.96 1.52
N GLY A 340 33.27 -16.72 0.62
CA GLY A 340 34.47 -17.49 0.95
C GLY A 340 35.63 -16.58 1.30
N LEU A 341 35.93 -15.58 0.46
CA LEU A 341 36.99 -14.60 0.71
C LEU A 341 36.74 -13.83 2.02
N HIS A 342 35.49 -13.42 2.28
CA HIS A 342 35.10 -12.76 3.53
C HIS A 342 35.37 -13.65 4.75
N ALA A 343 35.12 -14.96 4.66
CA ALA A 343 35.43 -15.87 5.77
C ALA A 343 36.94 -15.98 6.04
N VAL A 344 37.77 -15.96 4.99
CA VAL A 344 39.24 -15.92 5.12
C VAL A 344 39.67 -14.61 5.78
N VAL A 345 39.16 -13.47 5.30
CA VAL A 345 39.43 -12.14 5.85
C VAL A 345 39.01 -12.06 7.32
N ILE A 346 37.81 -12.54 7.68
CA ILE A 346 37.37 -12.57 9.09
C ILE A 346 38.34 -13.39 9.94
N ARG A 347 38.73 -14.59 9.49
CA ARG A 347 39.65 -15.45 10.25
C ARG A 347 41.02 -14.79 10.43
N GLN A 348 41.53 -14.12 9.39
CA GLN A 348 42.80 -13.40 9.42
C GLN A 348 42.74 -12.14 10.31
N LEU A 349 41.67 -11.36 10.21
CA LEU A 349 41.41 -10.22 11.11
C LEU A 349 41.31 -10.66 12.57
N LEU A 350 40.71 -11.83 12.86
CA LEU A 350 40.67 -12.38 14.22
C LEU A 350 42.06 -12.81 14.73
N ALA A 351 42.96 -13.22 13.83
CA ALA A 351 44.35 -13.51 14.14
C ALA A 351 45.25 -12.25 14.23
N GLY A 352 44.71 -11.06 13.88
CA GLY A 352 45.42 -9.78 13.92
C GLY A 352 46.32 -9.50 12.72
N GLN A 353 46.33 -10.37 11.70
CA GLN A 353 47.16 -10.21 10.50
C GLN A 353 46.36 -10.63 9.28
N CYS A 354 46.40 -9.81 8.22
CA CYS A 354 45.79 -10.13 6.93
C CYS A 354 46.87 -10.08 5.85
N GLU A 355 46.97 -11.13 5.05
CA GLU A 355 47.97 -11.20 3.99
C GLU A 355 47.71 -10.12 2.93
N PRO A 356 48.75 -9.46 2.37
CA PRO A 356 48.57 -8.37 1.42
C PRO A 356 47.75 -8.76 0.18
N THR A 357 47.95 -9.95 -0.36
CA THR A 357 47.22 -10.46 -1.54
C THR A 357 45.72 -10.61 -1.28
N ILE A 358 45.36 -11.11 -0.10
CA ILE A 358 43.97 -11.26 0.35
C ILE A 358 43.37 -9.90 0.66
N CYS A 359 44.14 -9.00 1.28
CA CYS A 359 43.75 -7.63 1.55
C CYS A 359 43.41 -6.89 0.24
N ASP A 360 44.28 -6.96 -0.77
CA ASP A 360 44.05 -6.34 -2.07
C ASP A 360 42.81 -6.91 -2.76
N ALA A 361 42.63 -8.24 -2.72
CA ALA A 361 41.46 -8.89 -3.29
C ALA A 361 40.16 -8.44 -2.61
N PHE A 362 40.16 -8.35 -1.28
CA PHE A 362 39.03 -7.89 -0.47
C PHE A 362 38.73 -6.40 -0.71
N LEU A 363 39.76 -5.57 -0.82
CA LEU A 363 39.61 -4.13 -1.01
C LEU A 363 39.10 -3.73 -2.41
N ARG A 364 39.21 -4.63 -3.41
CA ARG A 364 38.58 -4.46 -4.73
C ARG A 364 37.06 -4.61 -4.67
N ASP A 365 36.55 -5.49 -3.81
CA ASP A 365 35.11 -5.71 -3.61
C ASP A 365 34.77 -5.68 -2.12
N PHE A 366 34.88 -4.47 -1.57
CA PHE A 366 34.84 -4.23 -0.14
C PHE A 366 33.48 -4.53 0.50
N SER A 367 33.49 -5.26 1.62
CA SER A 367 32.35 -5.42 2.52
C SER A 367 32.68 -4.88 3.92
N THR A 368 31.67 -4.38 4.64
CA THR A 368 31.80 -4.04 6.07
C THR A 368 31.89 -5.27 6.98
N LEU A 369 31.60 -6.47 6.45
CA LEU A 369 31.51 -7.75 7.18
C LEU A 369 30.40 -7.79 8.26
N ALA A 370 29.54 -6.79 8.33
CA ALA A 370 28.45 -6.70 9.30
C ALA A 370 27.30 -7.68 9.03
N GLU A 371 27.23 -8.25 7.82
CA GLU A 371 26.27 -9.29 7.44
C GLU A 371 26.54 -10.66 8.08
N TYR A 372 27.72 -10.85 8.68
CA TYR A 372 28.12 -12.10 9.33
C TYR A 372 27.80 -12.07 10.83
N SER A 373 27.30 -13.20 11.35
CA SER A 373 26.94 -13.35 12.76
C SER A 373 28.19 -13.54 13.65
N LEU A 374 28.93 -12.45 13.87
CA LEU A 374 30.10 -12.38 14.76
C LEU A 374 29.67 -12.32 16.23
N LYS A 375 30.48 -12.90 17.13
CA LYS A 375 30.32 -12.71 18.59
C LYS A 375 30.72 -11.27 18.97
N PRO A 376 30.26 -10.71 20.09
CA PRO A 376 30.65 -9.35 20.50
C PRO A 376 32.16 -9.12 20.58
N GLU A 377 32.92 -10.10 21.10
CA GLU A 377 34.38 -10.04 21.18
C GLU A 377 35.04 -10.08 19.79
N GLU A 378 34.55 -10.96 18.91
CA GLU A 378 34.99 -11.06 17.52
C GLU A 378 34.68 -9.77 16.76
N GLN A 379 33.51 -9.18 16.99
CA GLN A 379 33.08 -7.93 16.37
C GLN A 379 34.05 -6.80 16.74
N VAL A 380 34.40 -6.64 18.02
CA VAL A 380 35.39 -5.63 18.45
C VAL A 380 36.74 -5.87 17.76
N CYS A 381 37.23 -7.11 17.74
CA CYS A 381 38.52 -7.46 17.12
C CYS A 381 38.51 -7.18 15.61
N VAL A 382 37.50 -7.69 14.89
CA VAL A 382 37.33 -7.50 13.44
C VAL A 382 37.20 -6.02 13.11
N THR A 383 36.40 -5.25 13.85
CA THR A 383 36.21 -3.83 13.57
C THR A 383 37.47 -3.00 13.85
N THR A 384 38.24 -3.31 14.89
CA THR A 384 39.53 -2.63 15.15
C THR A 384 40.56 -2.96 14.07
N ASN A 385 40.73 -4.24 13.74
CA ASN A 385 41.73 -4.65 12.76
C ASN A 385 41.36 -4.22 11.33
N LEU A 386 40.07 -4.15 11.00
CA LEU A 386 39.60 -3.59 9.73
C LEU A 386 39.84 -2.08 9.64
N GLN A 387 39.69 -1.33 10.74
CA GLN A 387 40.08 0.07 10.79
C GLN A 387 41.59 0.26 10.59
N ASN A 388 42.41 -0.57 11.25
CA ASN A 388 43.86 -0.53 11.11
C ASN A 388 44.29 -0.82 9.66
N MET A 389 43.71 -1.84 9.04
CA MET A 389 43.93 -2.19 7.63
C MET A 389 43.55 -1.06 6.67
N LEU A 390 42.38 -0.43 6.85
CA LEU A 390 41.93 0.67 6.00
C LEU A 390 42.77 1.93 6.21
N THR A 391 43.24 2.17 7.44
CA THR A 391 44.11 3.31 7.75
C THR A 391 45.49 3.10 7.14
N SER A 392 46.10 1.92 7.30
CA SER A 392 47.43 1.63 6.74
C SER A 392 47.45 1.69 5.22
N THR A 393 46.35 1.28 4.56
CA THR A 393 46.21 1.34 3.10
C THR A 393 45.80 2.72 2.56
N ALA A 394 45.53 3.69 3.44
CA ALA A 394 45.23 5.07 3.08
C ALA A 394 46.46 6.01 3.20
N VAL A 395 47.56 5.56 3.80
CA VAL A 395 48.79 6.35 3.97
C VAL A 395 49.60 6.32 2.67
N ASP A 396 50.13 7.47 2.25
CA ASP A 396 51.05 7.65 1.10
C ASP A 396 50.52 7.18 -0.28
N VAL A 397 49.20 7.10 -0.44
CA VAL A 397 48.52 6.82 -1.71
C VAL A 397 47.87 8.06 -2.32
N GLU A 398 47.53 7.99 -3.60
CA GLU A 398 46.83 9.06 -4.31
C GLU A 398 45.57 9.53 -3.54
N PRO A 399 45.27 10.85 -3.51
CA PRO A 399 44.15 11.40 -2.74
C PRO A 399 42.80 10.73 -3.01
N ALA A 400 42.55 10.32 -4.26
CA ALA A 400 41.32 9.63 -4.64
C ALA A 400 41.19 8.24 -3.98
N VAL A 401 42.29 7.48 -3.90
CA VAL A 401 42.34 6.17 -3.24
C VAL A 401 42.21 6.35 -1.73
N ALA A 402 42.95 7.30 -1.15
CA ALA A 402 42.84 7.64 0.27
C ALA A 402 41.39 8.02 0.64
N ALA A 403 40.72 8.83 -0.18
CA ALA A 403 39.31 9.19 0.03
C ALA A 403 38.38 7.97 -0.01
N GLN A 404 38.61 7.04 -0.94
CA GLN A 404 37.84 5.80 -1.01
C GLN A 404 38.03 4.96 0.26
N ARG A 405 39.27 4.79 0.75
CA ARG A 405 39.56 4.05 1.99
C ARG A 405 38.95 4.70 3.22
N LEU A 406 39.04 6.03 3.35
CA LEU A 406 38.38 6.77 4.42
C LEU A 406 36.85 6.65 4.35
N SER A 407 36.27 6.64 3.15
CA SER A 407 34.83 6.40 2.97
C SER A 407 34.43 5.01 3.46
N GLN A 408 35.19 3.97 3.06
CA GLN A 408 34.99 2.58 3.50
C GLN A 408 35.10 2.47 5.02
N MET A 409 36.06 3.17 5.64
CA MET A 409 36.20 3.20 7.10
C MET A 409 34.99 3.86 7.78
N LEU A 410 34.42 4.94 7.23
CA LEU A 410 33.18 5.52 7.73
C LEU A 410 31.99 4.56 7.59
N ASP A 411 31.95 3.71 6.56
CA ASP A 411 30.93 2.67 6.39
C ASP A 411 31.06 1.58 7.47
N VAL A 412 32.28 1.15 7.80
CA VAL A 412 32.57 0.21 8.91
C VAL A 412 32.09 0.78 10.24
N LEU A 413 32.50 2.00 10.59
CA LEU A 413 32.14 2.65 11.85
C LEU A 413 30.62 2.79 11.99
N LYS A 414 29.93 3.09 10.89
CA LYS A 414 28.46 3.17 10.86
C LYS A 414 27.81 1.81 11.03
N ALA A 415 28.29 0.78 10.33
CA ALA A 415 27.73 -0.57 10.36
C ALA A 415 27.82 -1.20 11.76
N PHE A 416 28.91 -0.95 12.47
CA PHE A 416 29.14 -1.43 13.84
C PHE A 416 28.71 -0.43 14.93
N HIS A 417 28.03 0.66 14.56
CA HIS A 417 27.54 1.69 15.49
C HIS A 417 28.61 2.29 16.42
N ILE A 418 29.85 2.42 15.95
CA ILE A 418 30.93 3.03 16.71
C ILE A 418 30.76 4.55 16.70
N ARG A 419 30.75 5.14 17.90
CA ARG A 419 30.66 6.58 18.06
C ARG A 419 31.99 7.23 17.65
N ILE A 420 31.93 8.11 16.66
CA ILE A 420 33.09 8.90 16.21
C ILE A 420 33.15 10.19 17.01
N GLU A 421 34.21 10.35 17.80
CA GLU A 421 34.51 11.59 18.51
C GLU A 421 35.27 12.58 17.62
N ALA A 422 35.24 13.87 17.96
CA ALA A 422 35.92 14.90 17.18
C ALA A 422 37.46 14.73 17.18
N SER A 423 38.01 14.14 18.24
CA SER A 423 39.42 13.76 18.39
C SER A 423 39.78 12.46 17.67
N SER A 424 38.84 11.80 17.00
CA SER A 424 39.10 10.51 16.35
C SER A 424 40.15 10.65 15.24
N PRO A 425 41.09 9.68 15.10
CA PRO A 425 42.06 9.65 14.02
C PRO A 425 41.43 9.78 12.62
N VAL A 426 40.21 9.26 12.44
CA VAL A 426 39.46 9.36 11.18
C VAL A 426 39.12 10.80 10.82
N VAL A 427 38.71 11.60 11.80
CA VAL A 427 38.40 13.02 11.59
C VAL A 427 39.67 13.77 11.20
N LYS A 428 40.80 13.46 11.87
CA LYS A 428 42.11 14.03 11.53
C LYS A 428 42.55 13.65 10.11
N ALA A 429 42.42 12.37 9.72
CA ALA A 429 42.77 11.93 8.37
C ALA A 429 41.91 12.59 7.28
N VAL A 430 40.61 12.79 7.53
CA VAL A 430 39.73 13.54 6.61
C VAL A 430 40.13 15.03 6.55
N LEU A 431 40.56 15.61 7.67
CA LEU A 431 41.07 16.98 7.72
C LEU A 431 42.35 17.12 6.90
N ASP A 432 43.31 16.22 7.10
CA ASP A 432 44.60 16.21 6.40
C ASP A 432 44.38 16.03 4.88
N LEU A 433 43.46 15.13 4.48
CA LEU A 433 43.05 14.99 3.08
C LEU A 433 42.39 16.25 2.53
N ALA A 434 41.55 16.94 3.30
CA ALA A 434 40.91 18.18 2.88
C ALA A 434 41.88 19.35 2.73
N LEU A 435 43.02 19.32 3.43
CA LEU A 435 44.10 20.28 3.25
C LEU A 435 44.89 20.02 1.96
N GLN A 436 45.03 18.74 1.56
CA GLN A 436 45.68 18.35 0.32
C GLN A 436 44.78 18.58 -0.91
N ASP A 437 43.54 18.07 -0.89
CA ASP A 437 42.57 18.21 -1.97
C ASP A 437 41.14 18.37 -1.42
N LYS A 438 40.63 19.61 -1.52
CA LYS A 438 39.31 19.97 -1.01
C LYS A 438 38.17 19.30 -1.78
N ASP A 439 38.31 19.11 -3.08
CA ASP A 439 37.24 18.59 -3.93
C ASP A 439 37.09 17.08 -3.73
N VAL A 440 38.21 16.37 -3.59
CA VAL A 440 38.23 14.94 -3.28
C VAL A 440 37.73 14.66 -1.85
N ALA A 441 38.08 15.50 -0.87
CA ALA A 441 37.63 15.33 0.51
C ALA A 441 36.15 15.72 0.74
N ARG A 442 35.55 16.52 -0.16
CA ARG A 442 34.21 17.08 0.02
C ARG A 442 33.12 16.05 0.35
N PRO A 443 32.99 14.89 -0.33
CA PRO A 443 31.97 13.90 0.01
C PRO A 443 32.10 13.36 1.43
N LEU A 444 33.34 13.23 1.94
CA LEU A 444 33.62 12.78 3.30
C LEU A 444 33.22 13.84 4.34
N LEU A 445 33.56 15.10 4.08
CA LEU A 445 33.17 16.24 4.92
C LEU A 445 31.64 16.37 4.99
N GLU A 446 30.94 16.19 3.87
CA GLU A 446 29.48 16.18 3.83
C GLU A 446 28.89 15.03 4.66
N ARG A 447 29.46 13.82 4.58
CA ARG A 447 29.07 12.66 5.40
C ARG A 447 29.22 12.95 6.89
N LEU A 448 30.40 13.43 7.33
CA LEU A 448 30.67 13.76 8.73
C LEU A 448 29.72 14.85 9.26
N TYR A 449 29.53 15.92 8.48
CA TYR A 449 28.64 17.00 8.85
C TYR A 449 27.20 16.51 9.00
N ASN A 450 26.68 15.72 8.05
CA ASN A 450 25.33 15.16 8.12
C ASN A 450 25.14 14.25 9.34
N ALA A 451 26.17 13.47 9.68
CA ALA A 451 26.21 12.63 10.87
C ALA A 451 26.38 13.40 12.20
N LYS A 452 26.53 14.73 12.15
CA LYS A 452 26.75 15.61 13.32
C LYS A 452 28.09 15.36 14.04
N ILE A 453 29.10 14.87 13.32
CA ILE A 453 30.44 14.59 13.85
C ILE A 453 31.35 15.78 13.55
N ALA A 454 32.15 16.21 14.54
CA ALA A 454 33.17 17.25 14.42
C ALA A 454 32.71 18.57 13.77
N ARG A 455 31.44 18.96 13.94
CA ARG A 455 30.85 20.12 13.25
C ARG A 455 31.48 21.46 13.65
N ARG A 456 32.06 21.55 14.85
CA ARG A 456 32.71 22.77 15.33
C ARG A 456 34.10 22.87 14.72
N GLU A 457 34.84 21.77 14.76
CA GLU A 457 36.20 21.62 14.28
C GLU A 457 36.28 21.78 12.76
N LEU A 458 35.30 21.21 12.04
CA LEU A 458 35.20 21.28 10.58
C LEU A 458 34.35 22.46 10.08
N LEU A 459 33.99 23.44 10.94
CA LEU A 459 33.05 24.50 10.60
C LEU A 459 33.47 25.31 9.38
N ARG A 460 34.70 25.86 9.39
CA ARG A 460 35.20 26.73 8.32
C ARG A 460 35.34 25.98 7.00
N LEU A 461 35.82 24.74 7.03
CA LEU A 461 35.86 23.87 5.86
C LEU A 461 34.46 23.53 5.34
N SER A 462 33.51 23.28 6.24
CA SER A 462 32.12 23.02 5.86
C SER A 462 31.48 24.24 5.17
N MET A 463 31.81 25.45 5.61
CA MET A 463 31.28 26.69 5.04
C MET A 463 31.77 26.99 3.61
N THR A 464 32.89 26.39 3.17
CA THR A 464 33.39 26.59 1.80
C THR A 464 32.47 25.95 0.75
N PHE A 465 31.95 24.75 1.03
CA PHE A 465 31.08 24.01 0.11
C PHE A 465 29.60 24.02 0.51
N ARG A 466 29.28 24.22 1.81
CA ARG A 466 27.93 24.17 2.35
C ARG A 466 27.50 25.51 2.93
N ARG A 467 26.47 26.09 2.32
CA ARG A 467 25.89 27.38 2.71
C ARG A 467 24.37 27.25 2.83
N ASP A 468 23.92 26.29 3.64
CA ASP A 468 22.51 26.07 3.95
C ASP A 468 22.15 26.60 5.34
N GLN A 469 20.86 26.55 5.72
CA GLN A 469 20.41 27.07 7.00
C GLN A 469 21.11 26.39 8.19
N ALA A 470 21.44 25.11 8.08
CA ALA A 470 22.09 24.38 9.16
C ALA A 470 23.53 24.86 9.36
N ALA A 471 24.29 25.03 8.27
CA ALA A 471 25.66 25.56 8.30
C ALA A 471 25.69 26.99 8.87
N LEU A 472 24.81 27.87 8.40
CA LEU A 472 24.72 29.25 8.89
C LEU A 472 24.33 29.32 10.38
N LEU A 473 23.40 28.48 10.85
CA LEU A 473 23.07 28.38 12.27
C LEU A 473 24.21 27.81 13.11
N ASN A 474 25.00 26.89 12.56
CA ASN A 474 26.17 26.32 13.22
C ASN A 474 27.27 27.38 13.36
N ALA A 475 27.51 28.17 12.30
CA ALA A 475 28.40 29.33 12.33
C ALA A 475 27.93 30.36 13.37
N LEU A 476 26.65 30.77 13.31
CA LEU A 476 26.05 31.70 14.27
C LEU A 476 26.22 31.27 15.73
N ARG A 477 26.23 29.96 16.01
CA ARG A 477 26.38 29.42 17.37
C ARG A 477 27.83 29.33 17.85
N HIS A 478 28.78 29.08 16.95
CA HIS A 478 30.13 28.66 17.33
C HIS A 478 31.25 29.61 16.88
N ASP A 479 31.10 30.28 15.74
CA ASP A 479 32.04 31.29 15.21
C ASP A 479 31.26 32.31 14.35
N PRO A 480 30.60 33.32 14.97
CA PRO A 480 29.83 34.32 14.23
C PRO A 480 30.68 35.13 13.25
N LEU A 481 32.00 35.26 13.50
CA LEU A 481 32.93 35.96 12.62
C LEU A 481 33.16 35.22 11.30
N ALA A 482 32.79 33.95 11.20
CA ALA A 482 32.79 33.21 9.94
C ALA A 482 31.63 33.62 8.99
N LEU A 483 30.73 34.50 9.41
CA LEU A 483 29.62 35.00 8.61
C LEU A 483 29.97 36.36 7.99
N GLU A 484 29.99 36.43 6.66
CA GLU A 484 30.14 37.69 5.92
C GLU A 484 28.78 38.17 5.38
N VAL A 485 28.48 39.46 5.53
CA VAL A 485 27.18 40.06 5.13
C VAL A 485 26.89 39.83 3.65
N THR A 486 27.88 40.11 2.79
CA THR A 486 27.78 39.94 1.32
C THR A 486 27.46 38.50 0.96
N GLN A 487 28.16 37.53 1.56
CA GLN A 487 27.90 36.11 1.36
C GLN A 487 26.48 35.72 1.77
N VAL A 488 25.98 36.23 2.91
CA VAL A 488 24.61 35.95 3.38
C VAL A 488 23.56 36.53 2.44
N VAL A 489 23.75 37.76 1.96
CA VAL A 489 22.86 38.39 0.98
C VAL A 489 22.83 37.57 -0.32
N ASP A 490 23.98 37.16 -0.82
CA ASP A 490 24.09 36.35 -2.03
C ASP A 490 23.41 34.99 -1.86
N ILE A 491 23.56 34.35 -0.70
CA ILE A 491 22.86 33.10 -0.41
C ILE A 491 21.34 33.32 -0.42
N LEU A 492 20.85 34.40 0.21
CA LEU A 492 19.43 34.74 0.26
C LEU A 492 18.86 35.10 -1.13
N TYR A 493 19.67 35.71 -1.98
CA TYR A 493 19.28 36.17 -3.32
C TYR A 493 19.33 35.04 -4.36
N VAL A 494 20.45 34.30 -4.42
CA VAL A 494 20.72 33.29 -5.46
C VAL A 494 20.03 31.97 -5.14
N ARG A 495 20.05 31.53 -3.88
CA ARG A 495 19.56 30.18 -3.53
C ARG A 495 18.08 30.24 -3.15
N ASN A 496 17.29 29.32 -3.72
CA ASN A 496 15.90 29.11 -3.32
C ASN A 496 15.75 28.47 -1.92
N THR A 497 16.72 28.70 -1.03
CA THR A 497 16.82 28.11 0.30
C THR A 497 16.09 28.98 1.31
N LYS A 498 15.19 28.37 2.08
CA LYS A 498 14.50 29.04 3.18
C LYS A 498 15.48 29.16 4.36
N LEU A 499 15.90 30.39 4.68
CA LEU A 499 16.79 30.70 5.80
C LEU A 499 16.04 31.32 7.00
N ASP A 500 14.75 31.04 7.12
CA ASP A 500 13.85 31.65 8.11
C ASP A 500 14.33 31.52 9.56
N SER A 501 14.84 30.34 9.93
CA SER A 501 15.30 30.13 11.31
C SER A 501 16.61 30.84 11.58
N PHE A 502 17.44 31.04 10.55
CA PHE A 502 18.68 31.79 10.67
C PHE A 502 18.36 33.27 10.85
N THR A 503 17.56 33.87 9.97
CA THR A 503 17.18 35.29 10.06
C THR A 503 16.45 35.63 11.37
N ALA A 504 15.55 34.74 11.84
CA ALA A 504 14.83 34.96 13.09
C ALA A 504 15.73 34.85 14.34
N LYS A 505 16.79 34.03 14.30
CA LYS A 505 17.76 33.92 15.40
C LYS A 505 18.81 35.02 15.35
N LEU A 506 19.10 35.56 14.17
CA LEU A 506 20.06 36.65 13.98
C LEU A 506 19.75 37.85 14.87
N VAL A 507 18.47 38.25 14.93
CA VAL A 507 17.96 39.35 15.78
C VAL A 507 18.04 39.03 17.28
N VAL A 508 18.20 37.76 17.66
CA VAL A 508 18.37 37.34 19.06
C VAL A 508 19.84 37.33 19.48
N TYR A 509 20.74 36.97 18.56
CA TYR A 509 22.18 36.84 18.85
C TYR A 509 22.94 38.16 18.75
N PHE A 510 22.51 39.07 17.88
CA PHE A 510 23.11 40.38 17.72
C PHE A 510 22.19 41.42 18.36
N ASP A 511 22.72 42.20 19.32
CA ASP A 511 22.01 43.37 19.86
C ASP A 511 21.84 44.43 18.75
N GLN A 512 20.81 45.26 18.83
CA GLN A 512 20.33 46.19 17.79
C GLN A 512 21.39 47.19 17.30
N LYS A 513 22.44 47.38 18.10
CA LYS A 513 23.57 48.28 17.84
C LYS A 513 24.76 47.61 17.16
N GLN A 514 24.73 46.28 16.96
CA GLN A 514 25.81 45.57 16.30
C GLN A 514 25.71 45.73 14.78
N ASP A 515 26.86 46.01 14.18
CA ASP A 515 27.01 46.43 12.78
C ASP A 515 26.39 45.43 11.79
N PHE A 516 26.46 44.13 12.08
CA PHE A 516 26.05 43.07 11.14
C PHE A 516 24.55 43.05 10.77
N THR A 517 23.63 43.18 11.73
CA THR A 517 22.17 43.15 11.44
C THR A 517 21.73 44.36 10.64
N THR A 518 22.29 45.53 10.97
CA THR A 518 22.03 46.80 10.28
C THR A 518 22.63 46.78 8.88
N GLN A 519 23.88 46.33 8.72
CA GLN A 519 24.52 46.13 7.41
C GLN A 519 23.73 45.13 6.55
N LEU A 520 23.31 44.00 7.11
CA LEU A 520 22.52 43.01 6.38
C LEU A 520 21.14 43.57 5.96
N LYS A 521 20.48 44.33 6.84
CA LYS A 521 19.22 45.02 6.52
C LYS A 521 19.42 45.98 5.35
N ASN A 522 20.43 46.84 5.41
CA ASN A 522 20.70 47.84 4.38
C ASN A 522 21.07 47.18 3.05
N ALA A 523 21.93 46.17 3.06
CA ALA A 523 22.30 45.43 1.86
C ALA A 523 21.11 44.70 1.22
N LEU A 524 20.17 44.18 2.02
CA LEU A 524 18.91 43.60 1.51
C LEU A 524 18.01 44.66 0.88
N LYS A 525 17.89 45.85 1.48
CA LYS A 525 17.11 46.97 0.91
C LYS A 525 17.67 47.41 -0.42
N GLU A 526 18.97 47.66 -0.50
CA GLU A 526 19.66 48.03 -1.74
C GLU A 526 19.40 46.98 -2.83
N LYS A 527 19.51 45.68 -2.52
CA LYS A 527 19.22 44.62 -3.48
C LYS A 527 17.75 44.54 -3.91
N ILE A 528 16.79 44.91 -3.06
CA ILE A 528 15.37 44.95 -3.42
C ILE A 528 15.07 46.16 -4.31
N LEU A 529 15.65 47.31 -3.99
CA LEU A 529 15.43 48.59 -4.67
C LEU A 529 16.19 48.71 -5.99
N GLN A 530 17.33 48.02 -6.16
CA GLN A 530 18.06 47.95 -7.43
C GLN A 530 17.10 47.61 -8.57
N PRO A 531 16.98 48.41 -9.64
CA PRO A 531 16.15 48.06 -10.78
C PRO A 531 16.54 46.66 -11.26
N PRO A 532 15.58 45.83 -11.75
CA PRO A 532 15.95 44.54 -12.31
C PRO A 532 17.06 44.80 -13.32
N GLU A 533 18.25 44.23 -13.11
CA GLU A 533 19.33 44.31 -14.09
C GLU A 533 18.68 44.03 -15.44
N GLU A 534 18.75 45.00 -16.34
CA GLU A 534 18.35 44.80 -17.72
C GLU A 534 19.24 43.68 -18.21
N THR A 535 18.74 42.44 -18.12
CA THR A 535 19.31 41.34 -18.87
C THR A 535 19.38 41.90 -20.27
N PRO A 536 20.59 42.07 -20.85
CA PRO A 536 20.72 42.70 -22.14
C PRO A 536 19.69 42.04 -23.05
N PRO A 537 18.95 42.82 -23.87
CA PRO A 537 18.05 42.22 -24.83
C PRO A 537 18.85 41.11 -25.48
N ARG A 538 18.27 39.90 -25.57
CA ARG A 538 18.88 38.80 -26.32
C ARG A 538 19.00 39.29 -27.76
N GLY A 539 20.06 40.05 -28.00
CA GLY A 539 20.46 40.57 -29.26
C GLY A 539 20.87 39.37 -30.05
N SER A 540 20.22 39.24 -31.19
CA SER A 540 20.73 38.54 -32.35
C SER A 540 22.17 39.00 -32.65
N THR A 541 23.13 38.42 -31.94
CA THR A 541 24.52 38.33 -32.37
C THR A 541 24.81 36.86 -32.47
N VAL A 542 24.69 36.35 -33.70
CA VAL A 542 25.39 35.16 -34.15
C VAL A 542 26.87 35.54 -34.14
N VAL A 543 27.52 35.40 -32.98
CA VAL A 543 28.98 35.35 -32.88
C VAL A 543 29.28 34.20 -31.92
N GLY A 544 29.95 33.19 -32.47
CA GLY A 544 30.27 31.94 -31.81
C GLY A 544 31.06 32.17 -30.53
N PHE A 545 30.46 31.82 -29.41
CA PHE A 545 31.19 31.27 -28.29
C PHE A 545 30.73 29.82 -28.13
N GLU A 546 31.60 28.92 -28.55
CA GLU A 546 31.58 27.52 -28.18
C GLU A 546 31.68 27.44 -26.65
N GLN A 547 30.56 27.19 -25.97
CA GLN A 547 30.61 26.42 -24.75
C GLN A 547 30.56 24.94 -25.13
N PRO A 548 31.48 24.12 -24.60
CA PRO A 548 31.59 22.73 -24.98
C PRO A 548 30.29 22.02 -24.60
N MET A 549 29.63 21.43 -25.59
CA MET A 549 28.76 20.31 -25.31
C MET A 549 29.57 19.33 -24.44
N ARG A 550 29.10 19.07 -23.22
CA ARG A 550 29.37 17.79 -22.58
C ARG A 550 28.73 16.73 -23.47
N THR A 551 29.49 16.29 -24.45
CA THR A 551 29.30 15.03 -25.15
C THR A 551 29.38 13.95 -24.08
N PHE A 552 28.24 13.33 -23.77
CA PHE A 552 28.30 11.97 -23.27
C PHE A 552 29.00 11.16 -24.37
N PRO A 553 30.01 10.34 -24.02
CA PRO A 553 30.75 9.60 -25.03
C PRO A 553 29.80 8.64 -25.76
N PRO A 554 29.93 8.50 -27.09
CA PRO A 554 29.28 7.43 -27.80
C PRO A 554 29.95 6.12 -27.36
N ARG A 555 29.20 5.21 -26.74
CA ARG A 555 29.61 3.80 -26.72
C ARG A 555 29.32 3.23 -28.10
N SER A 556 30.28 3.41 -28.99
CA SER A 556 30.37 2.69 -30.23
C SER A 556 30.77 1.23 -29.97
N ILE A 557 29.99 0.36 -30.58
CA ILE A 557 30.46 -0.75 -31.40
C ILE A 557 31.11 -1.92 -30.63
N ARG A 558 30.23 -2.89 -30.37
CA ARG A 558 30.44 -4.31 -30.63
C ARG A 558 31.37 -4.49 -31.85
N ARG A 559 32.64 -4.84 -31.65
CA ARG A 559 33.44 -5.47 -32.70
C ARG A 559 33.41 -6.98 -32.50
N GLU A 560 32.85 -7.57 -33.55
CA GLU A 560 32.91 -8.90 -34.13
C GLU A 560 33.77 -10.00 -33.49
N PRO A 561 33.31 -11.26 -33.60
CA PRO A 561 34.12 -12.44 -33.37
C PRO A 561 34.98 -12.76 -34.60
N THR A 562 36.29 -12.94 -34.40
CA THR A 562 37.14 -13.64 -35.37
C THR A 562 37.15 -15.14 -35.10
N SER A 563 37.03 -15.87 -36.20
CA SER A 563 36.87 -17.30 -36.40
C SER A 563 38.12 -18.15 -36.09
N ASN A 564 37.89 -19.45 -35.83
CA ASN A 564 38.48 -20.60 -36.54
C ASN A 564 37.65 -21.85 -36.14
N ASP A 565 36.86 -22.39 -37.08
CA ASP A 565 37.07 -23.68 -37.80
C ASP A 565 36.43 -24.86 -37.00
N MET A 566 35.63 -25.81 -37.51
CA MET A 566 35.30 -26.32 -38.85
C MET A 566 33.91 -27.01 -38.87
N SER A 567 33.39 -27.20 -40.09
CA SER A 567 32.59 -28.34 -40.59
C SER A 567 31.06 -28.22 -40.74
N ASP A 568 30.70 -28.16 -42.03
CA ASP A 568 29.75 -29.01 -42.75
C ASP A 568 28.22 -28.78 -42.71
N ARG A 569 27.77 -28.28 -43.88
CA ARG A 569 26.81 -28.90 -44.83
C ARG A 569 25.35 -28.44 -44.85
N CYS A 570 24.97 -28.13 -46.09
CA CYS A 570 23.68 -28.24 -46.78
C CYS A 570 22.70 -27.04 -46.79
N GLN A 571 22.75 -26.30 -47.90
CA GLN A 571 21.61 -25.66 -48.60
C GLN A 571 20.63 -26.73 -49.16
N PRO A 572 19.49 -26.47 -49.88
CA PRO A 572 18.97 -25.23 -50.55
C PRO A 572 17.40 -25.10 -50.53
N PRO A 573 16.65 -24.48 -51.51
CA PRO A 573 16.75 -23.17 -52.22
C PRO A 573 15.45 -22.28 -52.12
N ILE A 574 15.49 -20.93 -52.18
CA ILE A 574 15.24 -19.95 -53.30
C ILE A 574 14.01 -20.24 -54.22
N PHE A 575 12.95 -19.42 -54.45
CA PHE A 575 12.73 -18.06 -55.05
C PHE A 575 11.16 -17.80 -55.08
N PRO A 576 10.56 -16.72 -55.66
CA PRO A 576 10.90 -15.29 -55.77
C PRO A 576 9.74 -14.32 -55.40
N HIS A 577 10.08 -13.02 -55.38
CA HIS A 577 9.23 -11.83 -55.23
C HIS A 577 8.11 -11.66 -56.27
N ARG A 578 6.98 -11.06 -55.86
CA ARG A 578 6.05 -10.30 -56.72
C ARG A 578 5.75 -8.90 -56.15
N HIS A 579 5.61 -7.97 -57.09
CA HIS A 579 5.50 -6.52 -56.97
C HIS A 579 4.07 -5.99 -56.73
N LEU A 580 4.00 -4.77 -56.16
CA LEU A 580 2.99 -3.68 -56.25
C LEU A 580 1.71 -3.73 -55.36
N PRO A 581 1.01 -2.58 -55.11
CA PRO A 581 1.41 -1.17 -55.24
C PRO A 581 1.17 -0.29 -53.98
N GLN A 582 1.76 0.91 -54.01
CA GLN A 582 1.64 1.99 -53.02
C GLN A 582 0.31 2.76 -53.14
N PHE A 583 -0.29 3.15 -52.00
CA PHE A 583 -1.36 4.15 -51.90
C PHE A 583 -0.89 5.36 -51.07
N PRO A 584 -1.40 6.58 -51.35
CA PRO A 584 -0.88 7.82 -50.77
C PRO A 584 -1.46 8.07 -49.35
N PRO A 585 -0.74 8.79 -48.47
CA PRO A 585 -1.22 9.06 -47.12
C PRO A 585 -2.20 10.24 -47.09
N ARG A 586 -3.38 10.01 -46.51
CA ARG A 586 -4.38 11.04 -46.21
C ARG A 586 -3.94 11.88 -45.00
N HIS A 587 -3.94 13.20 -45.19
CA HIS A 587 -3.84 14.21 -44.13
C HIS A 587 -5.01 14.11 -43.13
N TRP A 588 -4.69 14.13 -41.84
CA TRP A 588 -5.64 14.40 -40.75
C TRP A 588 -5.33 15.78 -40.13
N PRO A 589 -6.35 16.58 -39.78
CA PRO A 589 -6.15 17.92 -39.25
C PRO A 589 -5.82 17.89 -37.75
N GLN A 590 -4.82 18.69 -37.36
CA GLN A 590 -4.45 18.91 -35.96
C GLN A 590 -5.50 19.80 -35.27
N PHE A 591 -6.08 19.33 -34.17
CA PHE A 591 -6.88 20.16 -33.28
C PHE A 591 -5.97 21.09 -32.43
N PRO A 592 -6.37 22.35 -32.19
CA PRO A 592 -5.57 23.27 -31.40
C PRO A 592 -5.67 22.94 -29.89
N PRO A 593 -4.60 23.18 -29.10
CA PRO A 593 -4.65 23.00 -27.66
C PRO A 593 -5.59 24.04 -27.03
N ARG A 594 -6.63 23.54 -26.36
CA ARG A 594 -7.53 24.36 -25.53
C ARG A 594 -6.76 24.88 -24.30
N PHE A 595 -6.70 26.21 -24.22
CA PHE A 595 -6.23 27.09 -23.13
C PHE A 595 -4.74 27.46 -23.13
N PRO A 596 -4.42 28.77 -23.06
CA PRO A 596 -3.05 29.23 -22.92
C PRO A 596 -2.50 28.86 -21.53
N PRO A 597 -1.22 28.47 -21.42
CA PRO A 597 -0.55 28.35 -20.13
C PRO A 597 -0.62 29.70 -19.42
N ARG A 598 -0.91 29.69 -18.12
CA ARG A 598 -0.86 30.90 -17.29
C ARG A 598 0.46 31.63 -17.54
N PRO A 599 0.47 32.97 -17.69
CA PRO A 599 1.69 33.72 -17.90
C PRO A 599 2.70 33.39 -16.81
N ARG A 600 3.85 32.84 -17.20
CA ARG A 600 4.96 32.58 -16.28
C ARG A 600 5.45 33.95 -15.79
N ILE A 601 5.40 34.15 -14.48
CA ILE A 601 5.96 35.34 -13.84
C ILE A 601 7.46 35.39 -14.23
N PRO A 602 7.99 36.53 -14.69
CA PRO A 602 9.42 36.68 -14.98
C PRO A 602 10.24 36.24 -13.76
N ILE A 603 11.22 35.36 -13.95
CA ILE A 603 12.00 34.71 -12.89
C ILE A 603 12.60 35.75 -11.92
N ILE A 604 13.00 36.92 -12.44
CA ILE A 604 13.57 38.05 -11.70
C ILE A 604 12.57 38.64 -10.69
N ARG A 605 11.28 38.78 -11.05
CA ARG A 605 10.23 39.26 -10.14
C ARG A 605 9.97 38.30 -8.98
N GLY A 606 10.30 37.01 -9.14
CA GLY A 606 10.18 36.00 -8.09
C GLY A 606 11.32 36.04 -7.06
N LEU A 607 12.50 36.57 -7.40
CA LEU A 607 13.68 36.61 -6.52
C LEU A 607 13.56 37.72 -5.47
N LYS A 608 13.15 38.93 -5.87
CA LYS A 608 12.94 40.05 -4.93
C LYS A 608 11.91 39.74 -3.85
N ILE A 609 10.83 39.03 -4.19
CA ILE A 609 9.80 38.59 -3.22
C ILE A 609 10.41 37.67 -2.14
N LYS A 610 11.49 36.94 -2.42
CA LYS A 610 12.13 36.07 -1.43
C LYS A 610 12.88 36.84 -0.35
N LEU A 611 13.43 38.02 -0.69
CA LEU A 611 14.15 38.88 0.24
C LEU A 611 13.22 39.63 1.21
N ILE A 612 11.96 39.83 0.83
CA ILE A 612 10.94 40.51 1.65
C ILE A 612 10.73 39.81 3.00
N ARG A 613 10.80 38.48 3.03
CA ARG A 613 10.56 37.70 4.24
C ARG A 613 11.70 37.78 5.27
N PRO A 614 12.99 37.66 4.87
CA PRO A 614 14.14 38.06 5.68
C PRO A 614 14.06 39.52 6.14
N LEU A 615 13.77 40.45 5.23
CA LEU A 615 13.66 41.88 5.55
C LEU A 615 12.59 42.11 6.64
N ALA A 616 11.39 41.55 6.48
CA ALA A 616 10.32 41.62 7.48
C ALA A 616 10.72 41.06 8.85
N SER A 617 11.67 40.13 8.90
CA SER A 617 12.16 39.56 10.17
C SER A 617 13.26 40.40 10.82
N LEU A 618 13.90 41.28 10.04
CA LEU A 618 14.94 42.21 10.49
C LEU A 618 14.39 43.61 10.82
N ILE A 619 13.20 43.97 10.33
CA ILE A 619 12.50 45.20 10.72
C ILE A 619 12.04 45.08 12.17
N CYS A 620 12.56 45.96 13.02
CA CYS A 620 12.47 45.87 14.48
C CYS A 620 11.59 46.98 15.10
N GLN A 621 10.86 47.76 14.30
CA GLN A 621 9.87 48.73 14.77
C GLN A 621 8.65 48.81 13.83
N GLU A 622 7.46 49.05 14.38
CA GLU A 622 6.21 49.19 13.61
C GLU A 622 6.24 50.44 12.70
N LEU A 623 6.74 51.56 13.23
CA LEU A 623 6.97 52.79 12.47
C LEU A 623 7.92 52.57 11.29
N GLU A 624 8.98 51.77 11.47
CA GLU A 624 9.87 51.41 10.37
C GLU A 624 9.13 50.59 9.30
N LEU A 625 8.31 49.60 9.68
CA LEU A 625 7.53 48.81 8.72
C LEU A 625 6.57 49.69 7.91
N GLU A 626 5.92 50.66 8.54
CA GLU A 626 5.04 51.60 7.84
C GLU A 626 5.81 52.50 6.87
N GLN A 627 6.98 52.99 7.28
CA GLN A 627 7.83 53.79 6.41
C GLN A 627 8.27 52.98 5.18
N GLU A 628 8.74 51.75 5.37
CA GLU A 628 9.13 50.87 4.26
C GLU A 628 7.96 50.57 3.32
N LEU A 629 6.76 50.39 3.87
CA LEU A 629 5.56 50.16 3.06
C LEU A 629 5.19 51.40 2.24
N LYS A 630 5.29 52.60 2.83
CA LYS A 630 5.07 53.88 2.13
C LYS A 630 6.09 54.06 1.01
N GLU A 631 7.37 53.80 1.28
CA GLU A 631 8.43 53.87 0.28
C GLU A 631 8.20 52.89 -0.88
N LEU A 632 7.82 51.64 -0.59
CA LEU A 632 7.49 50.65 -1.62
C LEU A 632 6.21 50.98 -2.41
N ASP A 633 5.18 51.54 -1.76
CA ASP A 633 3.97 51.96 -2.46
C ASP A 633 4.24 53.18 -3.38
N GLN A 634 5.12 54.09 -2.96
CA GLN A 634 5.52 55.28 -3.71
C GLN A 634 6.50 54.96 -4.86
N ALA A 635 7.27 53.88 -4.76
CA ALA A 635 8.25 53.46 -5.78
C ALA A 635 7.63 52.93 -7.09
N GLY A 636 6.29 52.83 -7.19
CA GLY A 636 5.56 52.55 -8.42
C GLY A 636 4.92 51.15 -8.50
N ALA A 637 4.20 50.88 -9.60
CA ALA A 637 3.34 49.71 -9.77
C ALA A 637 4.05 48.36 -9.59
N ASP A 638 5.34 48.28 -9.92
CA ASP A 638 6.15 47.07 -9.77
C ASP A 638 6.48 46.72 -8.31
N PHE A 639 6.45 47.72 -7.41
CA PHE A 639 6.71 47.56 -5.98
C PHE A 639 5.44 47.33 -5.15
N VAL A 640 4.25 47.64 -5.66
CA VAL A 640 2.96 47.36 -5.00
C VAL A 640 2.83 45.87 -4.61
N LYS A 641 3.33 44.96 -5.47
CA LYS A 641 3.33 43.53 -5.18
C LYS A 641 4.32 43.15 -4.07
N LEU A 642 5.48 43.83 -4.00
CA LEU A 642 6.45 43.65 -2.93
C LEU A 642 5.92 44.18 -1.60
N ALA A 643 5.26 45.35 -1.62
CA ALA A 643 4.55 45.91 -0.47
C ALA A 643 3.45 44.94 0.01
N ALA A 644 2.66 44.34 -0.89
CA ALA A 644 1.66 43.35 -0.52
C ALA A 644 2.26 42.09 0.15
N GLU A 645 3.40 41.60 -0.33
CA GLU A 645 4.11 40.47 0.30
C GLU A 645 4.77 40.86 1.63
N LEU A 646 5.24 42.10 1.76
CA LEU A 646 5.78 42.63 3.02
C LEU A 646 4.67 42.74 4.06
N ARG A 647 3.49 43.26 3.67
CA ARG A 647 2.28 43.25 4.53
C ARG A 647 1.92 41.84 4.97
N ALA A 648 1.91 40.89 4.04
CA ALA A 648 1.64 39.48 4.34
C ALA A 648 2.68 38.85 5.30
N CYS A 649 3.86 39.45 5.42
CA CYS A 649 4.93 39.07 6.35
C CYS A 649 5.00 39.96 7.60
N GLY A 650 4.14 40.96 7.78
CA GLY A 650 4.17 41.90 8.91
C GLY A 650 4.11 41.23 10.29
N HIS A 651 3.47 40.06 10.40
CA HIS A 651 3.49 39.22 11.60
C HIS A 651 4.89 38.73 12.05
N ARG A 652 5.94 39.00 11.26
CA ARG A 652 7.33 38.66 11.56
C ARG A 652 8.15 39.85 12.04
N ALA A 653 7.65 41.07 11.82
CA ALA A 653 8.24 42.26 12.40
C ALA A 653 8.22 42.13 13.93
N ARG A 654 9.21 42.74 14.56
CA ARG A 654 9.29 42.85 16.03
C ARG A 654 9.23 44.35 16.35
N PRO A 655 8.50 44.84 17.37
CA PRO A 655 7.40 44.14 18.03
C PRO A 655 6.33 43.70 17.02
N ILE A 656 5.52 42.71 17.40
CA ILE A 656 4.49 42.15 16.51
C ILE A 656 3.42 43.22 16.28
N VAL A 657 3.16 43.56 15.03
CA VAL A 657 2.13 44.52 14.62
C VAL A 657 0.76 44.13 15.18
N SER A 658 0.08 45.05 15.85
CA SER A 658 -1.27 44.88 16.36
C SER A 658 -2.26 44.82 15.18
N LEU A 659 -2.77 43.63 14.85
CA LEU A 659 -3.74 43.48 13.75
C LEU A 659 -5.06 44.20 14.00
N ALA A 660 -5.41 44.42 15.26
CA ALA A 660 -6.61 45.16 15.65
C ALA A 660 -6.50 46.64 15.23
N GLU A 661 -5.32 47.25 15.44
CA GLU A 661 -5.04 48.64 15.05
C GLU A 661 -4.75 48.77 13.56
N TRP A 662 -4.01 47.81 12.99
CA TRP A 662 -3.57 47.86 11.60
C TRP A 662 -4.68 47.56 10.60
N GLY A 663 -5.72 46.82 11.03
CA GLY A 663 -6.88 46.47 10.22
C GLY A 663 -6.65 45.26 9.30
N TRP A 664 -7.63 44.35 9.31
CA TRP A 664 -7.61 43.08 8.58
C TRP A 664 -7.53 43.23 7.06
N SER A 665 -8.14 44.30 6.54
CA SER A 665 -8.12 44.66 5.13
C SER A 665 -6.71 45.01 4.64
N ARG A 666 -5.85 45.52 5.54
CA ARG A 666 -4.47 45.94 5.26
C ARG A 666 -3.45 44.82 5.50
N ALA A 667 -3.61 44.04 6.57
CA ALA A 667 -2.64 43.02 6.98
C ALA A 667 -2.52 41.82 6.01
N GLY A 668 -3.50 41.62 5.13
CA GLY A 668 -3.54 40.50 4.20
C GLY A 668 -3.87 39.16 4.87
N VAL A 669 -4.51 38.28 4.11
CA VAL A 669 -5.09 37.01 4.61
C VAL A 669 -4.07 36.10 5.32
N LYS A 670 -2.79 36.17 4.92
CA LYS A 670 -1.71 35.35 5.48
C LYS A 670 -1.25 35.83 6.85
N ALA A 671 -1.13 37.15 7.07
CA ALA A 671 -0.76 37.69 8.37
C ALA A 671 -1.89 37.43 9.38
N VAL A 672 -3.13 37.67 8.96
CA VAL A 672 -4.36 37.33 9.70
C VAL A 672 -4.37 35.87 10.14
N ALA A 673 -4.18 34.94 9.21
CA ALA A 673 -4.15 33.51 9.53
C ALA A 673 -2.99 33.15 10.48
N THR A 674 -1.83 33.79 10.33
CA THR A 674 -0.67 33.52 11.18
C THR A 674 -0.86 34.05 12.59
N GLN A 675 -1.47 35.22 12.75
CA GLN A 675 -1.82 35.77 14.06
C GLN A 675 -2.85 34.89 14.76
N ALA A 676 -3.90 34.48 14.07
CA ALA A 676 -4.93 33.60 14.62
C ALA A 676 -4.37 32.29 15.19
N MET A 677 -3.34 31.75 14.53
CA MET A 677 -2.65 30.53 14.97
C MET A 677 -1.76 30.77 16.21
N ARG A 678 -1.40 32.03 16.51
CA ARG A 678 -0.59 32.43 17.68
C ARG A 678 -1.43 32.93 18.86
N CYS A 679 -2.64 33.40 18.62
CA CYS A 679 -3.58 33.84 19.67
C CYS A 679 -3.92 32.71 20.64
N ARG A 680 -4.24 33.10 21.88
CA ARG A 680 -4.77 32.21 22.92
C ARG A 680 -6.11 31.62 22.46
N GLU A 681 -6.49 30.48 23.01
CA GLU A 681 -7.68 29.74 22.56
C GLU A 681 -8.98 30.55 22.74
N ILE A 682 -9.10 31.31 23.82
CA ILE A 682 -10.25 32.19 24.12
C ILE A 682 -10.39 33.29 23.05
N GLU A 683 -9.31 34.02 22.78
CA GLU A 683 -9.26 35.08 21.76
C GLU A 683 -9.53 34.53 20.36
N ARG A 684 -9.09 33.29 20.09
CA ARG A 684 -9.27 32.65 18.80
C ARG A 684 -10.73 32.44 18.45
N ALA A 685 -11.60 32.14 19.42
CA ALA A 685 -13.03 31.93 19.15
C ALA A 685 -13.72 33.21 18.66
N GLU A 686 -13.50 34.34 19.35
CA GLU A 686 -14.00 35.64 18.93
C GLU A 686 -13.44 36.04 17.57
N PHE A 687 -12.13 35.87 17.39
CA PHE A 687 -11.43 36.12 16.13
C PHE A 687 -12.01 35.32 14.96
N ILE A 688 -12.34 34.03 15.17
CA ILE A 688 -13.00 33.18 14.16
C ILE A 688 -14.38 33.74 13.80
N ARG A 689 -15.17 34.20 14.78
CA ARG A 689 -16.50 34.78 14.51
C ARG A 689 -16.40 36.05 13.66
N THR A 690 -15.49 36.95 13.99
CA THR A 690 -15.24 38.17 13.19
C THR A 690 -14.85 37.80 11.75
N LEU A 691 -13.96 36.81 11.59
CA LEU A 691 -13.57 36.35 10.26
C LEU A 691 -14.69 35.63 9.49
N ALA A 692 -15.59 34.95 10.19
CA ALA A 692 -16.69 34.24 9.56
C ALA A 692 -17.73 35.18 8.95
N ALA A 693 -17.83 36.42 9.45
CA ALA A 693 -18.77 37.42 8.96
C ALA A 693 -18.44 37.95 7.54
N GLU A 694 -17.17 37.88 7.13
CA GLU A 694 -16.74 38.44 5.85
C GLU A 694 -16.50 37.40 4.76
N ARG A 695 -17.03 37.66 3.55
CA ARG A 695 -16.87 36.78 2.38
C ARG A 695 -15.41 36.50 2.01
N ARG A 696 -14.48 37.44 2.27
CA ARG A 696 -13.06 37.30 1.91
C ARG A 696 -12.29 36.37 2.87
N THR A 697 -12.66 36.37 4.14
CA THR A 697 -11.90 35.71 5.21
C THR A 697 -12.61 34.48 5.81
N VAL A 698 -13.89 34.25 5.50
CA VAL A 698 -14.64 33.07 5.97
C VAL A 698 -13.97 31.71 5.67
N ARG A 699 -13.15 31.62 4.61
CA ARG A 699 -12.35 30.40 4.33
C ARG A 699 -11.25 30.18 5.37
N VAL A 700 -10.64 31.26 5.85
CA VAL A 700 -9.65 31.23 6.93
C VAL A 700 -10.34 30.94 8.25
N ALA A 701 -11.50 31.58 8.52
CA ALA A 701 -12.32 31.28 9.69
C ALA A 701 -12.60 29.77 9.79
N LEU A 702 -13.07 29.15 8.69
CA LEU A 702 -13.32 27.72 8.65
C LEU A 702 -12.05 26.89 8.84
N ALA A 703 -10.94 27.25 8.20
CA ALA A 703 -9.70 26.52 8.37
C ALA A 703 -9.17 26.57 9.82
N LEU A 704 -9.43 27.66 10.53
CA LEU A 704 -9.08 27.84 11.93
C LEU A 704 -10.05 27.10 12.85
N SER A 705 -11.36 27.18 12.62
CA SER A 705 -12.37 26.49 13.43
C SER A 705 -12.17 24.97 13.39
N LEU A 706 -11.86 24.41 12.21
CA LEU A 706 -11.59 22.98 12.05
C LEU A 706 -10.31 22.48 12.77
N ARG A 707 -9.40 23.39 13.14
CA ARG A 707 -8.16 23.10 13.87
C ARG A 707 -8.31 23.32 15.37
N SER A 708 -9.28 24.11 15.80
CA SER A 708 -9.56 24.36 17.21
C SER A 708 -10.34 23.18 17.78
N LYS A 709 -10.06 22.79 19.03
CA LYS A 709 -10.83 21.73 19.70
C LYS A 709 -12.24 22.22 20.05
N GLU A 710 -12.33 23.46 20.53
CA GLU A 710 -13.57 24.11 20.97
C GLU A 710 -14.04 25.21 19.99
N GLY A 711 -13.63 25.11 18.72
CA GLY A 711 -13.99 26.12 17.72
C GLY A 711 -15.49 26.10 17.41
N PRO A 712 -16.10 27.25 17.06
CA PRO A 712 -17.50 27.33 16.67
C PRO A 712 -17.69 26.78 15.23
N VAL A 713 -17.50 25.46 15.05
CA VAL A 713 -17.47 24.79 13.75
C VAL A 713 -18.80 24.96 13.01
N LEU A 714 -19.93 24.72 13.70
CA LEU A 714 -21.27 24.87 13.11
C LEU A 714 -21.58 26.32 12.70
N ASP A 715 -21.32 27.31 13.56
CA ASP A 715 -21.54 28.73 13.22
C ASP A 715 -20.70 29.15 12.02
N THR A 716 -19.44 28.69 11.99
CA THR A 716 -18.51 29.01 10.90
C THR A 716 -18.95 28.35 9.60
N PHE A 717 -19.41 27.10 9.64
CA PHE A 717 -19.99 26.43 8.46
C PHE A 717 -21.27 27.10 8.00
N THR A 718 -22.13 27.55 8.91
CA THR A 718 -23.37 28.27 8.59
C THR A 718 -23.06 29.57 7.86
N SER A 719 -22.15 30.38 8.39
CA SER A 719 -21.68 31.60 7.72
C SER A 719 -21.02 31.28 6.37
N PHE A 720 -20.25 30.20 6.29
CA PHE A 720 -19.60 29.78 5.05
C PHE A 720 -20.59 29.31 3.98
N ALA A 721 -21.63 28.57 4.37
CA ALA A 721 -22.71 28.13 3.51
C ALA A 721 -23.47 29.32 2.91
N LYS A 722 -23.79 30.33 3.75
CA LYS A 722 -24.44 31.58 3.31
C LYS A 722 -23.56 32.36 2.32
N LEU A 723 -22.28 32.55 2.63
CA LEU A 723 -21.39 33.42 1.85
C LEU A 723 -20.80 32.76 0.59
N ARG A 724 -20.60 31.42 0.62
CA ARG A 724 -19.93 30.65 -0.45
C ARG A 724 -20.48 29.21 -0.55
N PRO A 725 -21.74 29.00 -0.97
CA PRO A 725 -22.43 27.71 -0.89
C PRO A 725 -21.69 26.56 -1.59
N ALA A 726 -21.22 26.74 -2.83
CA ALA A 726 -20.48 25.69 -3.54
C ALA A 726 -19.12 25.33 -2.89
N ALA A 727 -18.47 26.30 -2.24
CA ALA A 727 -17.22 26.06 -1.52
C ALA A 727 -17.49 25.40 -0.16
N ALA A 728 -18.60 25.76 0.49
CA ALA A 728 -19.07 25.15 1.73
C ALA A 728 -19.44 23.68 1.55
N LEU A 729 -20.21 23.35 0.51
CA LEU A 729 -20.53 21.96 0.17
C LEU A 729 -19.25 21.13 -0.02
N ARG A 730 -18.27 21.64 -0.79
CA ARG A 730 -16.98 20.96 -0.95
C ARG A 730 -16.21 20.81 0.37
N ALA A 731 -16.22 21.83 1.22
CA ALA A 731 -15.50 21.81 2.48
C ALA A 731 -16.15 20.86 3.49
N GLY A 732 -17.49 20.77 3.54
CA GLY A 732 -18.23 19.82 4.36
C GLY A 732 -17.91 18.36 3.97
N LEU A 733 -17.87 18.06 2.68
CA LEU A 733 -17.44 16.74 2.19
C LEU A 733 -15.98 16.43 2.58
N GLN A 734 -15.07 17.42 2.47
CA GLN A 734 -13.70 17.24 2.92
C GLN A 734 -13.57 17.09 4.44
N TYR A 735 -14.48 17.68 5.20
CA TYR A 735 -14.55 17.56 6.65
C TYR A 735 -14.91 16.12 7.05
N PHE A 736 -15.99 15.57 6.50
CA PHE A 736 -16.36 14.16 6.71
C PHE A 736 -15.25 13.21 6.29
N ARG A 737 -14.62 13.44 5.13
CA ARG A 737 -13.48 12.63 4.68
C ARG A 737 -12.31 12.59 5.66
N ARG A 738 -12.06 13.68 6.39
CA ARG A 738 -10.95 13.78 7.34
C ARG A 738 -11.29 13.26 8.72
N ARG A 739 -12.54 13.40 9.15
CA ARG A 739 -12.97 13.09 10.52
C ARG A 739 -13.65 11.72 10.64
N GLY A 740 -14.18 11.17 9.55
CA GLY A 740 -14.93 9.91 9.56
C GLY A 740 -16.01 9.94 10.65
N ASP A 741 -16.11 8.88 11.44
CA ASP A 741 -17.12 8.75 12.50
C ASP A 741 -16.97 9.76 13.66
N THR A 742 -15.85 10.49 13.75
CA THR A 742 -15.66 11.58 14.75
C THR A 742 -16.16 12.94 14.27
N ALA A 743 -16.79 13.00 13.09
CA ALA A 743 -17.32 14.24 12.53
C ALA A 743 -18.56 14.71 13.30
N GLU A 744 -18.67 16.02 13.49
CA GLU A 744 -19.86 16.66 14.03
C GLU A 744 -21.00 16.59 13.01
N LEU A 745 -22.06 15.86 13.34
CA LEU A 745 -23.14 15.53 12.42
C LEU A 745 -23.94 16.76 11.97
N GLY A 746 -24.03 17.82 12.79
CA GLY A 746 -24.72 19.07 12.45
C GLY A 746 -24.14 19.80 11.22
N VAL A 747 -22.90 19.49 10.82
CA VAL A 747 -22.34 20.00 9.55
C VAL A 747 -23.14 19.49 8.35
N TRP A 748 -23.70 18.28 8.44
CA TRP A 748 -24.54 17.71 7.39
C TRP A 748 -25.83 18.51 7.21
N ASP A 749 -26.51 18.87 8.29
CA ASP A 749 -27.74 19.66 8.25
C ASP A 749 -27.54 21.03 7.59
N ILE A 750 -26.34 21.60 7.75
CA ILE A 750 -25.96 22.87 7.11
C ILE A 750 -25.71 22.69 5.60
N ILE A 751 -25.05 21.61 5.17
CA ILE A 751 -24.68 21.42 3.76
C ILE A 751 -25.73 20.68 2.92
N LYS A 752 -26.64 19.92 3.55
CA LYS A 752 -27.72 19.16 2.88
C LYS A 752 -28.60 20.07 2.00
N PRO A 753 -29.09 21.23 2.48
CA PRO A 753 -29.83 22.19 1.63
C PRO A 753 -29.00 22.75 0.46
N LEU A 754 -27.66 22.66 0.52
CA LEU A 754 -26.80 23.14 -0.57
C LEU A 754 -26.83 22.21 -1.79
N LEU A 755 -27.29 20.95 -1.63
CA LEU A 755 -27.42 20.01 -2.74
C LEU A 755 -28.47 20.44 -3.78
N SER A 756 -29.53 21.13 -3.33
CA SER A 756 -30.58 21.64 -4.22
C SER A 756 -30.29 23.05 -4.74
N THR A 757 -29.53 23.87 -4.00
CA THR A 757 -29.27 25.27 -4.37
C THR A 757 -28.01 25.46 -5.22
N VAL A 758 -27.02 24.57 -5.11
CA VAL A 758 -25.77 24.66 -5.90
C VAL A 758 -25.95 23.99 -7.25
N ASP A 759 -25.68 24.70 -8.35
CA ASP A 759 -25.59 24.08 -9.68
C ASP A 759 -24.43 23.07 -9.75
N LEU A 760 -24.79 21.78 -9.71
CA LEU A 760 -23.87 20.64 -9.80
C LEU A 760 -23.54 20.27 -11.26
N THR A 761 -24.29 20.76 -12.25
CA THR A 761 -24.13 20.42 -13.68
C THR A 761 -22.75 20.81 -14.19
N ARG A 762 -22.26 21.98 -13.80
CA ARG A 762 -20.95 22.52 -14.21
C ARG A 762 -19.79 22.07 -13.32
N ARG A 763 -20.02 21.21 -12.32
CA ARG A 763 -19.07 20.93 -11.24
C ARG A 763 -18.67 19.46 -11.13
N GLU A 764 -18.08 18.94 -12.21
CA GLU A 764 -17.69 17.53 -12.32
C GLU A 764 -16.86 17.00 -11.14
N ARG A 765 -15.87 17.78 -10.67
CA ARG A 765 -15.05 17.38 -9.51
C ARG A 765 -15.85 17.25 -8.21
N LEU A 766 -16.90 18.06 -8.06
CA LEU A 766 -17.77 18.00 -6.88
C LEU A 766 -18.72 16.80 -6.97
N ARG A 767 -19.26 16.50 -8.16
CA ARG A 767 -20.07 15.29 -8.39
C ARG A 767 -19.30 14.02 -8.05
N ARG A 768 -18.04 13.90 -8.49
CA ARG A 768 -17.18 12.76 -8.13
C ARG A 768 -16.90 12.66 -6.63
N LEU A 769 -16.80 13.79 -5.95
CA LEU A 769 -16.60 13.80 -4.50
C LEU A 769 -17.88 13.35 -3.78
N LEU A 770 -19.04 13.81 -4.24
CA LEU A 770 -20.35 13.42 -3.72
C LEU A 770 -20.65 11.92 -3.92
N ALA A 771 -20.23 11.36 -5.05
CA ALA A 771 -20.36 9.93 -5.38
C ALA A 771 -19.63 9.01 -4.40
N ASN A 772 -18.70 9.55 -3.61
CA ASN A 772 -17.79 8.76 -2.81
C ASN A 772 -18.28 8.65 -1.36
N THR A 773 -18.83 7.50 -1.01
CA THR A 773 -19.60 7.29 0.23
C THR A 773 -18.82 6.58 1.34
N HIS A 774 -17.63 6.02 1.07
CA HIS A 774 -16.92 5.15 2.03
C HIS A 774 -16.40 5.88 3.28
N TRP A 775 -16.29 7.21 3.24
CA TRP A 775 -15.82 8.04 4.35
C TRP A 775 -16.95 8.86 5.00
N ILE A 776 -18.20 8.59 4.64
CA ILE A 776 -19.36 9.23 5.27
C ILE A 776 -19.66 8.50 6.59
N PRO A 777 -19.83 9.22 7.72
CA PRO A 777 -20.16 8.62 9.00
C PRO A 777 -21.43 7.78 8.92
N SER A 778 -21.42 6.59 9.51
CA SER A 778 -22.59 5.68 9.50
C SER A 778 -23.92 6.34 9.91
N PRO A 779 -23.98 7.19 10.97
CA PRO A 779 -25.27 7.77 11.42
C PRO A 779 -25.98 8.65 10.39
N ILE A 780 -25.25 9.22 9.42
CA ILE A 780 -25.82 10.08 8.36
C ILE A 780 -25.73 9.45 6.98
N LYS A 781 -25.18 8.23 6.86
CA LYS A 781 -24.82 7.65 5.57
C LYS A 781 -26.06 7.36 4.70
N ALA A 782 -27.12 6.84 5.31
CA ALA A 782 -28.37 6.58 4.61
C ALA A 782 -29.02 7.89 4.10
N ASP A 783 -29.22 8.88 4.98
CA ASP A 783 -29.77 10.19 4.60
C ASP A 783 -28.88 10.88 3.55
N TYR A 784 -27.54 10.78 3.67
CA TYR A 784 -26.60 11.27 2.68
C TYR A 784 -26.83 10.62 1.30
N CYS A 785 -26.84 9.29 1.22
CA CYS A 785 -27.04 8.57 -0.03
C CYS A 785 -28.38 8.93 -0.69
N ILE A 786 -29.45 9.06 0.10
CA ILE A 786 -30.78 9.44 -0.38
C ILE A 786 -30.76 10.84 -1.00
N ASN A 787 -30.30 11.86 -0.26
CA ASN A 787 -30.31 13.24 -0.75
C ASN A 787 -29.36 13.46 -1.93
N VAL A 788 -28.19 12.81 -1.92
CA VAL A 788 -27.24 12.93 -3.02
C VAL A 788 -27.74 12.20 -4.26
N TYR A 789 -28.40 11.04 -4.12
CA TYR A 789 -29.05 10.37 -5.25
C TYR A 789 -30.10 11.29 -5.90
N LEU A 790 -31.03 11.84 -5.11
CA LEU A 790 -32.08 12.72 -5.62
C LEU A 790 -31.52 13.98 -6.32
N ALA A 791 -30.41 14.52 -5.81
CA ALA A 791 -29.74 15.68 -6.41
C ALA A 791 -28.95 15.34 -7.68
N ILE A 792 -28.27 14.17 -7.74
CA ILE A 792 -27.34 13.84 -8.83
C ILE A 792 -27.98 13.01 -9.94
N ASN A 793 -28.96 12.14 -9.65
CA ASN A 793 -29.52 11.21 -10.63
C ASN A 793 -30.03 11.94 -11.90
N LYS A 794 -30.68 13.10 -11.70
CA LYS A 794 -31.18 13.99 -12.76
C LYS A 794 -30.07 14.59 -13.64
N ILE A 795 -28.83 14.64 -13.15
CA ILE A 795 -27.69 15.30 -13.80
C ILE A 795 -26.69 14.27 -14.35
N SER A 796 -26.51 13.14 -13.67
CA SER A 796 -25.54 12.10 -14.02
C SER A 796 -26.01 10.73 -13.56
N LYS A 797 -26.64 9.98 -14.47
CA LYS A 797 -27.14 8.63 -14.22
C LYS A 797 -26.07 7.66 -13.71
N SER A 798 -24.84 7.72 -14.26
CA SER A 798 -23.75 6.84 -13.84
C SER A 798 -23.34 7.06 -12.38
N VAL A 799 -23.30 8.31 -11.92
CA VAL A 799 -23.04 8.61 -10.51
C VAL A 799 -24.22 8.22 -9.63
N GLY A 800 -25.46 8.46 -10.10
CA GLY A 800 -26.68 8.02 -9.42
C GLY A 800 -26.69 6.51 -9.17
N LEU A 801 -26.31 5.70 -10.17
CA LEU A 801 -26.22 4.24 -10.05
C LEU A 801 -25.22 3.78 -8.98
N ASN A 802 -24.05 4.41 -8.89
CA ASN A 802 -23.06 4.08 -7.85
C ASN A 802 -23.60 4.35 -6.44
N ILE A 803 -24.32 5.47 -6.27
CA ILE A 803 -24.95 5.82 -4.99
C ILE A 803 -26.08 4.84 -4.67
N LEU A 804 -26.86 4.44 -5.68
CA LEU A 804 -27.95 3.48 -5.52
C LEU A 804 -27.44 2.09 -5.10
N GLN A 805 -26.31 1.65 -5.65
CA GLN A 805 -25.66 0.40 -5.23
C GLN A 805 -25.27 0.46 -3.75
N GLU A 806 -24.69 1.58 -3.30
CA GLU A 806 -24.36 1.75 -1.89
C GLU A 806 -25.61 1.82 -1.01
N LEU A 807 -26.64 2.56 -1.45
CA LEU A 807 -27.94 2.64 -0.77
C LEU A 807 -28.58 1.26 -0.62
N SER A 808 -28.44 0.38 -1.61
CA SER A 808 -28.90 -1.02 -1.55
C SER A 808 -28.19 -1.85 -0.47
N ARG A 809 -26.97 -1.48 -0.08
CA ARG A 809 -26.21 -2.15 0.99
C ARG A 809 -26.62 -1.65 2.38
N ILE A 810 -26.88 -0.35 2.51
CA ILE A 810 -27.26 0.31 3.77
C ILE A 810 -28.78 0.48 3.93
N LEU A 811 -29.57 -0.19 3.10
CA LEU A 811 -31.03 -0.11 3.11
C LEU A 811 -31.69 -0.38 4.48
N PRO A 812 -31.17 -1.29 5.35
CA PRO A 812 -31.69 -1.48 6.70
C PRO A 812 -31.62 -0.23 7.60
N GLU A 813 -30.73 0.71 7.30
CA GLU A 813 -30.49 1.96 8.04
C GLU A 813 -31.29 3.15 7.47
N ALA A 814 -31.94 2.97 6.32
CA ALA A 814 -32.72 4.01 5.67
C ALA A 814 -34.06 4.25 6.38
N ASP A 815 -34.44 5.52 6.49
CA ASP A 815 -35.77 5.93 6.98
C ASP A 815 -36.81 5.92 5.84
N GLU A 816 -38.03 6.39 6.12
CA GLU A 816 -39.11 6.47 5.13
C GLU A 816 -38.80 7.38 3.93
N SER A 817 -37.72 8.19 3.98
CA SER A 817 -37.34 9.05 2.85
C SER A 817 -36.80 8.25 1.65
N ILE A 818 -36.42 6.97 1.86
CA ILE A 818 -36.06 6.03 0.79
C ILE A 818 -37.17 5.88 -0.26
N ASP A 819 -38.42 6.05 0.16
CA ASP A 819 -39.58 5.92 -0.72
C ASP A 819 -39.53 6.92 -1.87
N LYS A 820 -38.97 8.12 -1.63
CA LYS A 820 -38.79 9.15 -2.67
C LYS A 820 -37.80 8.68 -3.74
N VAL A 821 -36.73 7.97 -3.35
CA VAL A 821 -35.73 7.42 -4.26
C VAL A 821 -36.32 6.28 -5.08
N LEU A 822 -37.06 5.37 -4.43
CA LEU A 822 -37.70 4.25 -5.10
C LEU A 822 -38.78 4.69 -6.10
N LEU A 823 -39.55 5.73 -5.75
CA LEU A 823 -40.50 6.36 -6.67
C LEU A 823 -39.77 7.05 -7.85
N ASP A 824 -38.70 7.81 -7.61
CA ASP A 824 -37.88 8.42 -8.68
C ASP A 824 -37.31 7.34 -9.63
N ILE A 825 -36.91 6.16 -9.12
CA ILE A 825 -36.44 5.05 -9.95
C ILE A 825 -37.56 4.46 -10.83
N LEU A 826 -38.78 4.32 -10.29
CA LEU A 826 -39.93 3.84 -11.05
C LEU A 826 -40.36 4.85 -12.12
N ASP A 827 -40.34 6.14 -11.80
CA ASP A 827 -40.76 7.21 -12.72
C ASP A 827 -39.71 7.51 -13.81
N SER A 828 -38.42 7.26 -13.54
CA SER A 828 -37.31 7.61 -14.45
C SER A 828 -37.11 6.65 -15.65
N SER A 829 -38.06 5.74 -15.91
CA SER A 829 -38.04 4.63 -16.89
C SER A 829 -36.82 3.70 -16.85
N ASP A 830 -35.83 4.01 -16.02
CA ASP A 830 -34.60 3.23 -15.93
C ASP A 830 -34.86 1.88 -15.28
N GLY A 831 -35.66 1.76 -14.20
CA GLY A 831 -36.13 0.49 -13.61
C GLY A 831 -35.08 -0.63 -13.45
N LYS A 832 -33.79 -0.29 -13.51
CA LYS A 832 -32.66 -1.20 -13.80
C LYS A 832 -32.24 -2.03 -12.60
N THR A 833 -32.80 -1.77 -11.42
CA THR A 833 -32.39 -2.40 -10.17
C THR A 833 -33.57 -2.98 -9.38
N PRO A 834 -34.26 -4.00 -9.91
CA PRO A 834 -35.26 -4.82 -9.19
C PRO A 834 -34.84 -5.21 -7.77
N ALA A 835 -33.53 -5.44 -7.58
CA ALA A 835 -32.96 -5.85 -6.31
C ALA A 835 -33.27 -4.93 -5.13
N VAL A 836 -33.29 -3.60 -5.35
CA VAL A 836 -33.54 -2.64 -4.26
C VAL A 836 -34.98 -2.73 -3.79
N PHE A 837 -35.94 -2.91 -4.71
CA PHE A 837 -37.36 -3.05 -4.38
C PHE A 837 -37.64 -4.33 -3.58
N ILE A 838 -37.08 -5.46 -4.01
CA ILE A 838 -37.26 -6.73 -3.29
C ILE A 838 -36.65 -6.65 -1.90
N ARG A 839 -35.43 -6.11 -1.76
CA ARG A 839 -34.82 -5.91 -0.44
C ARG A 839 -35.65 -4.98 0.43
N TYR A 840 -36.19 -3.90 -0.12
CA TYR A 840 -37.06 -2.97 0.61
C TYR A 840 -38.31 -3.67 1.16
N LEU A 841 -38.93 -4.57 0.40
CA LEU A 841 -40.06 -5.38 0.87
C LEU A 841 -39.62 -6.43 1.91
N MET A 842 -38.46 -7.06 1.72
CA MET A 842 -37.92 -8.04 2.68
C MET A 842 -37.55 -7.43 4.04
N LEU A 843 -37.33 -6.11 4.10
CA LEU A 843 -37.04 -5.36 5.33
C LEU A 843 -38.31 -4.94 6.09
N SER A 844 -39.46 -5.53 5.79
CA SER A 844 -40.70 -5.32 6.53
C SER A 844 -40.66 -5.97 7.91
N VAL A 845 -40.98 -5.17 8.94
CA VAL A 845 -40.91 -5.60 10.34
C VAL A 845 -42.09 -6.50 10.73
N ASN A 846 -43.28 -6.18 10.22
CA ASN A 846 -44.53 -6.89 10.45
C ASN A 846 -45.44 -6.79 9.21
N ASP A 847 -46.61 -7.43 9.29
CA ASP A 847 -47.53 -7.53 8.15
C ASP A 847 -48.08 -6.17 7.71
N GLU A 848 -48.42 -5.31 8.67
CA GLU A 848 -48.90 -3.95 8.41
C GLU A 848 -47.85 -3.10 7.64
N ASP A 849 -46.58 -3.19 8.04
CA ASP A 849 -45.46 -2.54 7.33
C ASP A 849 -45.30 -3.13 5.92
N LEU A 850 -45.38 -4.46 5.76
CA LEU A 850 -45.36 -5.08 4.43
C LEU A 850 -46.51 -4.58 3.54
N GLU A 851 -47.74 -4.56 4.03
CA GLU A 851 -48.90 -4.06 3.29
C GLU A 851 -48.73 -2.59 2.90
N LYS A 852 -48.27 -1.73 3.83
CA LYS A 852 -47.97 -0.32 3.55
C LYS A 852 -46.91 -0.18 2.44
N ARG A 853 -45.83 -0.96 2.50
CA ARG A 853 -44.75 -0.93 1.49
C ARG A 853 -45.19 -1.48 0.13
N LEU A 854 -46.00 -2.54 0.12
CA LEU A 854 -46.60 -3.09 -1.09
C LEU A 854 -47.52 -2.07 -1.74
N LEU A 855 -48.42 -1.45 -0.97
CA LEU A 855 -49.34 -0.43 -1.48
C LEU A 855 -48.59 0.76 -2.08
N LYS A 856 -47.56 1.25 -1.38
CA LYS A 856 -46.83 2.46 -1.78
C LYS A 856 -45.89 2.24 -2.97
N ILE A 857 -45.15 1.12 -2.98
CA ILE A 857 -44.04 0.89 -3.92
C ILE A 857 -44.16 -0.47 -4.60
N GLY A 858 -44.43 -1.54 -3.84
CA GLY A 858 -44.40 -2.91 -4.36
C GLY A 858 -45.35 -3.13 -5.54
N ASN A 859 -46.59 -2.67 -5.45
CA ASN A 859 -47.59 -2.85 -6.51
C ASN A 859 -47.20 -2.12 -7.80
N ARG A 860 -46.70 -0.88 -7.70
CA ARG A 860 -46.20 -0.12 -8.86
C ARG A 860 -44.99 -0.79 -9.50
N PHE A 861 -44.10 -1.36 -8.68
CA PHE A 861 -42.95 -2.13 -9.17
C PHE A 861 -43.38 -3.42 -9.89
N LEU A 862 -44.33 -4.18 -9.36
CA LEU A 862 -44.85 -5.39 -10.00
C LEU A 862 -45.62 -5.08 -11.29
N GLU A 863 -46.35 -3.97 -11.32
CA GLU A 863 -46.99 -3.46 -12.54
C GLU A 863 -45.96 -3.08 -13.60
N HIS A 864 -44.88 -2.40 -13.22
CA HIS A 864 -43.76 -2.10 -14.12
C HIS A 864 -43.13 -3.36 -14.72
N LEU A 865 -42.90 -4.40 -13.92
CA LEU A 865 -42.42 -5.69 -14.43
C LEU A 865 -43.43 -6.35 -15.39
N ASN A 866 -44.74 -6.21 -15.15
CA ASN A 866 -45.77 -6.70 -16.05
C ASN A 866 -45.79 -5.95 -17.39
N THR A 867 -45.57 -4.64 -17.37
CA THR A 867 -45.43 -3.83 -18.59
C THR A 867 -44.22 -4.27 -19.40
N LEU A 868 -43.05 -4.41 -18.77
CA LEU A 868 -41.84 -4.92 -19.43
C LEU A 868 -42.02 -6.32 -20.00
N ARG A 869 -42.74 -7.19 -19.30
CA ARG A 869 -43.06 -8.54 -19.78
C ARG A 869 -43.88 -8.51 -21.09
N ARG A 870 -44.78 -7.54 -21.23
CA ARG A 870 -45.62 -7.37 -22.43
C ARG A 870 -44.84 -6.75 -23.59
N GLU A 871 -43.89 -5.86 -23.29
CA GLU A 871 -43.19 -5.03 -24.28
C GLU A 871 -41.84 -5.61 -24.76
N GLU A 872 -41.04 -6.24 -23.89
CA GLU A 872 -39.65 -6.61 -24.19
C GLU A 872 -39.21 -7.91 -23.49
N HIS A 873 -39.24 -9.03 -24.21
CA HIS A 873 -38.95 -10.36 -23.63
C HIS A 873 -37.55 -10.43 -23.00
N GLY A 874 -36.50 -9.85 -23.62
CA GLY A 874 -35.13 -9.95 -23.12
C GLY A 874 -34.85 -9.19 -21.81
N GLU A 875 -35.32 -7.95 -21.71
CA GLU A 875 -35.08 -7.10 -20.53
C GLU A 875 -35.87 -7.59 -19.31
N PHE A 876 -37.09 -8.10 -19.54
CA PHE A 876 -37.88 -8.76 -18.49
C PHE A 876 -37.12 -9.93 -17.87
N HIS A 877 -36.57 -10.86 -18.67
CA HIS A 877 -35.84 -12.02 -18.15
C HIS A 877 -34.65 -11.62 -17.28
N ARG A 878 -33.87 -10.63 -17.75
CA ARG A 878 -32.73 -10.11 -16.98
C ARG A 878 -33.16 -9.54 -15.63
N ARG A 879 -34.23 -8.73 -15.61
CA ARG A 879 -34.75 -8.11 -14.39
C ARG A 879 -35.41 -9.12 -13.46
N PHE A 880 -36.15 -10.07 -14.02
CA PHE A 880 -36.78 -11.14 -13.28
C PHE A 880 -35.74 -12.04 -12.59
N ASN A 881 -34.64 -12.39 -13.28
CA ASN A 881 -33.52 -13.08 -12.64
C ASN A 881 -32.92 -12.27 -11.47
N GLN A 882 -32.82 -10.94 -11.60
CA GLN A 882 -32.40 -10.10 -10.48
C GLN A 882 -33.38 -10.09 -9.31
N VAL A 883 -34.70 -10.17 -9.57
CA VAL A 883 -35.73 -10.37 -8.52
C VAL A 883 -35.45 -11.68 -7.78
N LEU A 884 -35.32 -12.78 -8.51
CA LEU A 884 -35.08 -14.11 -7.91
C LEU A 884 -33.78 -14.14 -7.09
N MET A 885 -32.69 -13.58 -7.63
CA MET A 885 -31.41 -13.48 -6.90
C MET A 885 -31.49 -12.59 -5.66
N SER A 886 -32.42 -11.62 -5.65
CA SER A 886 -32.59 -10.71 -4.51
C SER A 886 -33.48 -11.28 -3.41
N LEU A 887 -34.32 -12.27 -3.72
CA LEU A 887 -35.01 -13.06 -2.70
C LEU A 887 -34.01 -13.84 -1.82
N LEU A 888 -32.80 -14.12 -2.32
CA LEU A 888 -31.69 -14.71 -1.55
C LEU A 888 -30.98 -13.72 -0.62
N TYR A 889 -31.61 -12.60 -0.26
CA TYR A 889 -31.02 -11.58 0.62
C TYR A 889 -30.93 -12.06 2.07
N ASN A 890 -29.90 -12.84 2.35
CA ASN A 890 -29.64 -13.51 3.62
C ASN A 890 -29.59 -12.56 4.83
N THR A 891 -29.22 -11.29 4.63
CA THR A 891 -29.15 -10.32 5.74
C THR A 891 -30.53 -10.07 6.35
N ALA A 892 -31.54 -9.76 5.52
CA ALA A 892 -32.91 -9.60 6.00
C ALA A 892 -33.47 -10.94 6.48
N PHE A 893 -33.22 -12.01 5.72
CA PHE A 893 -33.76 -13.32 6.04
C PHE A 893 -33.27 -13.84 7.38
N LEU A 894 -32.01 -13.60 7.78
CA LEU A 894 -31.44 -14.10 9.03
C LEU A 894 -31.70 -13.20 10.24
N ASP A 895 -31.92 -11.90 10.04
CA ASP A 895 -32.26 -10.97 11.11
C ASP A 895 -33.68 -11.22 11.64
N THR A 896 -33.84 -11.28 12.95
CA THR A 896 -35.15 -11.52 13.60
C THR A 896 -36.06 -10.29 13.59
N LYS A 897 -35.52 -9.11 13.26
CA LYS A 897 -36.30 -7.87 13.12
C LYS A 897 -37.30 -7.94 11.96
N TYR A 898 -37.02 -8.74 10.92
CA TYR A 898 -37.82 -8.79 9.70
C TYR A 898 -38.61 -10.09 9.60
N ALA A 899 -39.85 -10.08 10.10
CA ALA A 899 -40.68 -11.28 10.18
C ALA A 899 -41.32 -11.68 8.82
N CYS A 900 -41.41 -10.75 7.88
CA CYS A 900 -42.26 -10.92 6.69
C CYS A 900 -41.52 -11.41 5.45
N CYS A 901 -40.26 -11.82 5.56
CA CYS A 901 -39.48 -12.31 4.41
C CYS A 901 -40.22 -13.41 3.62
N LEU A 902 -40.81 -14.41 4.30
CA LEU A 902 -41.56 -15.49 3.63
C LEU A 902 -42.81 -14.97 2.91
N LYS A 903 -43.52 -14.01 3.49
CA LYS A 903 -44.70 -13.41 2.85
C LYS A 903 -44.35 -12.62 1.60
N VAL A 904 -43.14 -12.03 1.54
CA VAL A 904 -42.63 -11.43 0.30
C VAL A 904 -42.44 -12.49 -0.78
N PHE A 905 -41.90 -13.68 -0.44
CA PHE A 905 -41.79 -14.79 -1.40
C PHE A 905 -43.17 -15.24 -1.88
N GLU A 906 -44.11 -15.44 -0.97
CA GLU A 906 -45.51 -15.81 -1.30
C GLU A 906 -46.13 -14.79 -2.24
N THR A 907 -45.98 -13.49 -1.94
CA THR A 907 -46.49 -12.40 -2.78
C THR A 907 -45.88 -12.43 -4.20
N ILE A 908 -44.57 -12.67 -4.31
CA ILE A 908 -43.89 -12.76 -5.61
C ILE A 908 -44.30 -14.02 -6.37
N LEU A 909 -44.46 -15.16 -5.69
CA LEU A 909 -44.94 -16.40 -6.27
C LEU A 909 -46.38 -16.27 -6.76
N ASP A 910 -47.25 -15.64 -5.98
CA ASP A 910 -48.63 -15.37 -6.36
C ASP A 910 -48.71 -14.44 -7.56
N TRP A 911 -47.85 -13.43 -7.63
CA TRP A 911 -47.70 -12.59 -8.82
C TRP A 911 -47.22 -13.41 -10.03
N MET A 912 -46.22 -14.28 -9.87
CA MET A 912 -45.71 -15.16 -10.94
C MET A 912 -46.80 -16.11 -11.47
N ASN A 913 -47.57 -16.74 -10.57
CA ASN A 913 -48.62 -17.69 -10.93
C ASN A 913 -49.71 -17.09 -11.84
N ARG A 914 -49.89 -15.76 -11.83
CA ARG A 914 -50.86 -15.07 -12.70
C ARG A 914 -50.49 -15.10 -14.18
N PHE A 915 -49.22 -15.33 -14.52
CA PHE A 915 -48.76 -15.34 -15.92
C PHE A 915 -47.86 -16.52 -16.29
N MET A 916 -47.24 -17.18 -15.31
CA MET A 916 -46.52 -18.45 -15.47
C MET A 916 -47.35 -19.59 -14.88
N THR A 917 -48.41 -20.00 -15.56
CA THR A 917 -49.20 -21.17 -15.11
C THR A 917 -48.30 -22.41 -15.12
N LYS A 918 -48.40 -23.22 -14.07
CA LYS A 918 -47.53 -24.40 -13.87
C LYS A 918 -47.63 -25.35 -15.05
N GLU A 919 -48.83 -25.52 -15.58
CA GLU A 919 -49.18 -26.45 -16.66
C GLU A 919 -48.53 -26.08 -18.00
N ARG A 920 -48.20 -24.81 -18.23
CA ARG A 920 -47.59 -24.34 -19.49
C ARG A 920 -46.08 -24.18 -19.42
N ASN A 921 -45.54 -23.89 -18.24
CA ASN A 921 -44.15 -23.46 -18.08
C ASN A 921 -43.28 -24.46 -17.32
N PHE A 922 -43.90 -25.45 -16.66
CA PHE A 922 -43.19 -26.50 -15.95
C PHE A 922 -43.72 -27.85 -16.45
N VAL A 923 -42.93 -28.54 -17.29
CA VAL A 923 -43.21 -29.92 -17.65
C VAL A 923 -43.02 -30.75 -16.38
N ILE A 924 -44.12 -31.26 -15.83
CA ILE A 924 -44.08 -32.23 -14.73
C ILE A 924 -43.49 -33.51 -15.33
N LEU A 925 -42.24 -33.80 -14.98
CA LEU A 925 -41.61 -35.11 -15.21
C LEU A 925 -42.09 -36.10 -14.14
#